data_AF-A0A7G3ZVW4-F1
#
_entry.id   AF-A0A7G3ZVW4-F1
#
_cell.length_a   1.000
_cell.length_b   1.000
_cell.length_c   1.000
_cell.angle_alpha   90.00
_cell.angle_beta   90.00
_cell.angle_gamma   90.00
#
_symmetry.space_group_name_H-M   'P 1'
#
loop_
_entity.id
_entity.type
_entity.pdbx_description
1 polymer ?
#
loop_
_entity_poly.entity_id
_entity_poly.type
_entity_poly.pdbx_seq_one_letter_code
_entity_poly.pdbx_strand_id
1 'polypeptide(L)'
;MAANKKRFKKIPRYIALGSLTVGASLILGFLSFGGMYALYPILPLAFAAFGLSVAYEGEVYLQNIKGAFKKIFKSNYLENHLAKEYLLEHFPQNTDSENCPQFFKDYEAQLNLLKDFNHKQLNKESKKRKKQIEKTLTDMEKWFALQLFATKKKHKGEAEEELSKYTKYLRDWLEDNGQKKWQERLEERQSTFNFVKGFSLVAGVFMGLGSTYLIVEAFSVIPLMAAIPFAFWPILIVPMAVVAGAAYGMLTYNTITDLINNDTIKKWYTKLKNDLSQDITPRNVLMTLTAVFLVGLAIALTVCTAGTWWTVATSARPLFEWMKRIPSFVMGIINPIITGLSAISFNIQNSSESLEMVYEATDPKANTENIVQRTYKAITDGLTHVWNTENWLQMINPFRILLKLTVTPLRILLFLGHLVSVALTSDRMPGVPQIIAALVAIISEGFEDAHYFIGSSSKTKTLLEERLGSEEEHNEDIPSQLLKWIASPLYFLAAAWDCLASKKNSVPGDETTVQPRKLSLKQAWNKQLSIPEEEEVALAKDAIHPSKAWNVEHAVSLIEKYERKHLDAVWFGEEIADAKKVELKQLKTKVRETIPNDSSVNDVLTEARNNAVYNRHRLFAMHDDEPTTTQEFIEALPERVNAI
;
A
#
# COMPACT_ATOMS: atom_id res chain seq x y z
N MET A 1 22.52 15.70 -12.38
CA MET A 1 22.23 16.43 -11.11
C MET A 1 20.74 16.74 -10.88
N ALA A 2 19.85 16.76 -11.88
CA ALA A 2 18.40 16.90 -11.71
C ALA A 2 17.76 15.89 -10.72
N ALA A 3 18.34 14.69 -10.61
CA ALA A 3 17.96 13.67 -9.62
C ALA A 3 18.15 14.14 -8.16
N ASN A 4 19.16 14.99 -7.88
CA ASN A 4 19.42 15.50 -6.52
C ASN A 4 18.40 16.59 -6.12
N LYS A 5 18.04 17.53 -7.01
CA LYS A 5 17.03 18.58 -6.74
C LYS A 5 15.63 17.97 -6.44
N LYS A 6 15.26 16.89 -7.17
CA LYS A 6 14.03 16.11 -6.91
C LYS A 6 14.09 15.29 -5.60
N ARG A 7 15.29 14.93 -5.13
CA ARG A 7 15.48 14.24 -3.83
C ARG A 7 15.30 15.21 -2.65
N PHE A 8 15.89 16.41 -2.70
CA PHE A 8 15.77 17.41 -1.62
C PHE A 8 14.33 17.83 -1.31
N LYS A 9 13.48 18.03 -2.34
CA LYS A 9 12.05 18.34 -2.13
C LYS A 9 11.26 17.22 -1.43
N LYS A 10 11.76 15.99 -1.43
CA LYS A 10 11.11 14.85 -0.80
C LYS A 10 11.65 14.56 0.61
N ILE A 11 12.78 15.16 1.01
CA ILE A 11 13.39 14.94 2.32
C ILE A 11 12.42 15.25 3.47
N PRO A 12 11.72 16.41 3.51
CA PRO A 12 10.79 16.68 4.61
C PRO A 12 9.68 15.64 4.71
N ARG A 13 9.19 15.16 3.56
CA ARG A 13 8.17 14.11 3.50
C ARG A 13 8.71 12.78 4.02
N TYR A 14 9.92 12.38 3.65
CA TYR A 14 10.52 11.13 4.13
C TYR A 14 10.88 11.20 5.62
N ILE A 15 11.37 12.36 6.09
CA ILE A 15 11.61 12.59 7.52
C ILE A 15 10.31 12.51 8.29
N ALA A 16 9.26 13.22 7.85
CA ALA A 16 7.95 13.18 8.50
C ALA A 16 7.39 11.76 8.53
N LEU A 17 7.41 11.06 7.40
CA LEU A 17 6.96 9.67 7.29
C LEU A 17 7.74 8.77 8.28
N GLY A 18 9.07 8.82 8.25
CA GLY A 18 9.92 8.02 9.14
C GLY A 18 9.68 8.34 10.62
N SER A 19 9.59 9.63 10.97
CA SER A 19 9.33 10.04 12.35
C SER A 19 7.97 9.57 12.85
N LEU A 20 6.92 9.64 12.02
CA LEU A 20 5.58 9.20 12.39
C LEU A 20 5.51 7.69 12.51
N THR A 21 6.14 6.94 11.60
CA THR A 21 6.23 5.48 11.70
C THR A 21 6.95 5.08 12.99
N VAL A 22 8.12 5.67 13.26
CA VAL A 22 8.84 5.42 14.52
C VAL A 22 7.97 5.78 15.72
N GLY A 23 7.29 6.93 15.69
CA GLY A 23 6.38 7.34 16.76
C GLY A 23 5.28 6.31 17.03
N ALA A 24 4.57 5.84 16.00
CA ALA A 24 3.54 4.82 16.15
C ALA A 24 4.11 3.50 16.69
N SER A 25 5.22 3.02 16.12
CA SER A 25 5.87 1.78 16.57
C SER A 25 6.34 1.87 18.02
N LEU A 26 6.88 3.01 18.45
CA LEU A 26 7.33 3.22 19.83
C LEU A 26 6.17 3.13 20.84
N ILE A 27 4.97 3.61 20.50
CA ILE A 27 3.80 3.50 21.40
C ILE A 27 3.49 2.03 21.66
N LEU A 28 3.36 1.23 20.60
CA LEU A 28 3.09 -0.21 20.73
C LEU A 28 4.23 -0.93 21.44
N GLY A 29 5.47 -0.61 21.11
CA GLY A 29 6.64 -1.14 21.79
C GLY A 29 6.56 -0.90 23.30
N PHE A 30 6.24 0.33 23.73
CA PHE A 30 6.12 0.66 25.15
C PHE A 30 4.89 0.03 25.82
N LEU A 31 3.77 -0.14 25.10
CA LEU A 31 2.61 -0.89 25.57
C LEU A 31 2.99 -2.36 25.81
N SER A 32 3.62 -3.01 24.82
CA SER A 32 4.10 -4.39 24.90
C SER A 32 5.15 -4.58 26.01
N PHE A 33 6.08 -3.64 26.13
CA PHE A 33 7.04 -3.58 27.24
C PHE A 33 6.33 -3.54 28.58
N GLY A 34 5.36 -2.64 28.73
CA GLY A 34 4.56 -2.49 29.93
C GLY A 34 3.82 -3.78 30.27
N GLY A 35 3.01 -4.31 29.35
CA GLY A 35 2.26 -5.55 29.54
C GLY A 35 3.16 -6.71 29.94
N MET A 36 4.26 -6.92 29.21
CA MET A 36 5.23 -7.96 29.53
C MET A 36 5.82 -7.78 30.92
N TYR A 37 6.24 -6.56 31.29
CA TYR A 37 6.82 -6.28 32.59
C TYR A 37 5.82 -6.43 33.74
N ALA A 38 4.54 -6.14 33.50
CA ALA A 38 3.47 -6.34 34.48
C ALA A 38 3.18 -7.82 34.73
N LEU A 39 3.21 -8.66 33.69
CA LEU A 39 3.05 -10.11 33.81
C LEU A 39 4.28 -10.77 34.43
N TYR A 40 5.45 -10.44 33.88
CA TYR A 40 6.74 -10.97 34.28
C TYR A 40 7.75 -9.82 34.36
N PRO A 41 8.15 -9.39 35.57
CA PRO A 41 9.03 -8.23 35.76
C PRO A 41 10.51 -8.52 35.43
N ILE A 42 10.75 -9.05 34.23
CA ILE A 42 12.03 -9.44 33.68
C ILE A 42 12.34 -8.48 32.53
N LEU A 43 13.24 -7.52 32.80
CA LEU A 43 13.64 -6.48 31.85
C LEU A 43 14.03 -6.99 30.46
N PRO A 44 14.88 -8.04 30.32
CA PRO A 44 15.20 -8.59 29.00
C PRO A 44 13.99 -9.06 28.21
N LEU A 45 13.01 -9.65 28.88
CA LEU A 45 11.79 -10.16 28.24
C LEU A 45 10.88 -9.00 27.81
N ALA A 46 10.77 -7.95 28.64
CA ALA A 46 10.05 -6.73 28.28
C ALA A 46 10.69 -6.00 27.09
N PHE A 47 12.02 -5.95 27.01
CA PHE A 47 12.73 -5.41 25.84
C PHE A 47 12.59 -6.29 24.59
N ALA A 48 12.55 -7.62 24.75
CA ALA A 48 12.28 -8.52 23.64
C ALA A 48 10.86 -8.30 23.08
N ALA A 49 9.86 -8.18 23.97
CA ALA A 49 8.49 -7.85 23.59
C ALA A 49 8.42 -6.48 22.90
N PHE A 50 9.06 -5.44 23.46
CA PHE A 50 9.18 -4.14 22.79
C PHE A 50 9.73 -4.26 21.35
N GLY A 51 10.85 -4.95 21.19
CA GLY A 51 11.55 -5.05 19.91
C GLY A 51 10.76 -5.83 18.86
N LEU A 52 10.08 -6.90 19.26
CA LEU A 52 9.24 -7.71 18.38
C LEU A 52 8.05 -6.90 17.87
N SER A 53 7.31 -6.23 18.76
CA SER A 53 6.19 -5.38 18.37
C SER A 53 6.63 -4.29 17.39
N VAL A 54 7.71 -3.56 17.67
CA VAL A 54 8.22 -2.49 16.79
C VAL A 54 8.59 -3.02 15.40
N ALA A 55 9.21 -4.19 15.33
CA ALA A 55 9.74 -4.74 14.08
C ALA A 55 8.63 -5.23 13.13
N TYR A 56 7.59 -5.87 13.65
CA TYR A 56 6.47 -6.36 12.85
C TYR A 56 5.49 -5.23 12.50
N GLU A 57 5.08 -4.42 13.49
CA GLU A 57 4.07 -3.37 13.30
C GLU A 57 4.60 -2.14 12.57
N GLY A 58 5.92 -1.94 12.58
CA GLY A 58 6.55 -0.82 11.89
C GLY A 58 6.25 -0.79 10.39
N GLU A 59 6.15 -1.95 9.74
CA GLU A 59 5.81 -2.03 8.33
C GLU A 59 4.33 -1.70 8.07
N VAL A 60 3.43 -2.30 8.85
CA VAL A 60 1.98 -2.03 8.79
C VAL A 60 1.70 -0.54 8.98
N TYR A 61 2.35 0.09 9.96
CA TYR A 61 2.22 1.52 10.21
C TYR A 61 2.85 2.38 9.13
N LEU A 62 3.99 1.99 8.57
CA LEU A 62 4.58 2.68 7.43
C LEU A 62 3.61 2.71 6.24
N GLN A 63 2.97 1.57 5.94
CA GLN A 63 2.00 1.47 4.86
C GLN A 63 0.75 2.32 5.14
N ASN A 64 0.16 2.20 6.33
CA ASN A 64 -1.02 2.96 6.73
C ASN A 64 -0.76 4.49 6.75
N ILE A 65 0.37 4.93 7.31
CA ILE A 65 0.75 6.36 7.32
C ILE A 65 0.99 6.84 5.88
N LYS A 66 1.66 6.06 5.03
CA LYS A 66 1.85 6.39 3.61
C LYS A 66 0.50 6.51 2.89
N GLY A 67 -0.46 5.65 3.21
CA GLY A 67 -1.87 5.72 2.78
C GLY A 67 -2.53 7.03 3.20
N ALA A 68 -2.47 7.38 4.49
CA ALA A 68 -2.98 8.64 5.02
C ALA A 68 -2.37 9.86 4.30
N PHE A 69 -1.05 9.90 4.12
CA PHE A 69 -0.37 10.96 3.38
C PHE A 69 -0.89 11.08 1.95
N LYS A 70 -1.14 9.96 1.26
CA LYS A 70 -1.67 9.95 -0.10
C LYS A 70 -3.07 10.56 -0.14
N LYS A 71 -3.92 10.23 0.83
CA LYS A 71 -5.31 10.68 0.94
C LYS A 71 -5.45 12.15 1.35
N ILE A 72 -4.60 12.62 2.27
CA ILE A 72 -4.65 14.00 2.79
C ILE A 72 -4.04 14.98 1.78
N PHE A 73 -2.88 14.66 1.22
CA PHE A 73 -2.08 15.63 0.47
C PHE A 73 -2.22 15.54 -1.06
N LYS A 74 -2.93 14.54 -1.60
CA LYS A 74 -3.27 14.52 -3.04
C LYS A 74 -4.68 15.08 -3.24
N SER A 75 -4.76 16.25 -3.85
CA SER A 75 -6.02 16.96 -4.14
C SER A 75 -7.09 16.09 -4.80
N ASN A 76 -6.71 15.24 -5.75
CA ASN A 76 -7.64 14.45 -6.55
C ASN A 76 -7.68 12.98 -6.11
N TYR A 77 -7.30 12.65 -4.88
CA TYR A 77 -7.26 11.24 -4.43
C TYR A 77 -8.61 10.55 -4.59
N LEU A 78 -9.67 11.17 -4.05
CA LEU A 78 -11.00 10.57 -3.99
C LEU A 78 -11.63 10.45 -5.37
N GLU A 79 -11.46 11.46 -6.24
CA GLU A 79 -11.86 11.39 -7.65
C GLU A 79 -11.20 10.21 -8.34
N ASN A 80 -9.88 10.05 -8.21
CA ASN A 80 -9.16 8.93 -8.83
C ASN A 80 -9.62 7.59 -8.27
N HIS A 81 -9.93 7.51 -6.98
CA HIS A 81 -10.40 6.28 -6.35
C HIS A 81 -11.80 5.90 -6.85
N LEU A 82 -12.76 6.83 -6.82
CA LEU A 82 -14.12 6.61 -7.34
C LEU A 82 -14.14 6.33 -8.84
N ALA A 83 -13.25 6.95 -9.61
CA ALA A 83 -13.12 6.66 -11.04
C ALA A 83 -12.67 5.21 -11.30
N LYS A 84 -11.82 4.64 -10.44
CA LYS A 84 -11.43 3.23 -10.52
C LYS A 84 -12.58 2.30 -10.14
N GLU A 85 -13.33 2.62 -9.11
CA GLU A 85 -14.55 1.88 -8.77
C GLU A 85 -15.56 1.93 -9.93
N TYR A 86 -15.75 3.10 -10.55
CA TYR A 86 -16.58 3.25 -11.74
C TYR A 86 -16.11 2.31 -12.86
N LEU A 87 -14.81 2.33 -13.18
CA LEU A 87 -14.24 1.46 -14.21
C LEU A 87 -14.47 -0.02 -13.87
N LEU A 88 -14.31 -0.43 -12.61
CA LEU A 88 -14.59 -1.81 -12.20
C LEU A 88 -16.06 -2.21 -12.36
N GLU A 89 -16.99 -1.30 -12.04
CA GLU A 89 -18.42 -1.60 -12.04
C GLU A 89 -19.09 -1.46 -13.42
N HIS A 90 -18.59 -0.55 -14.27
CA HIS A 90 -19.25 -0.12 -15.51
C HIS A 90 -18.36 -0.27 -16.76
N PHE A 91 -17.28 -1.05 -16.70
CA PHE A 91 -16.51 -1.34 -17.91
C PHE A 91 -17.40 -2.01 -18.97
N PRO A 92 -17.41 -1.53 -20.24
CA PRO A 92 -18.18 -2.16 -21.30
C PRO A 92 -17.78 -3.63 -21.48
N GLN A 93 -18.76 -4.54 -21.50
CA GLN A 93 -18.50 -5.97 -21.73
C GLN A 93 -18.01 -6.28 -23.14
N ASN A 94 -18.39 -5.44 -24.11
CA ASN A 94 -17.95 -5.53 -25.50
C ASN A 94 -17.41 -4.18 -25.96
N THR A 95 -16.10 -4.03 -25.86
CA THR A 95 -15.35 -2.86 -26.30
C THR A 95 -15.33 -2.70 -27.81
N ASP A 96 -15.49 -3.77 -28.60
CA ASP A 96 -15.49 -3.73 -30.07
C ASP A 96 -16.75 -3.09 -30.65
N SER A 97 -17.79 -2.88 -29.85
CA SER A 97 -19.04 -2.26 -30.32
C SER A 97 -18.81 -0.84 -30.87
N GLU A 98 -19.58 -0.46 -31.90
CA GLU A 98 -19.52 0.90 -32.49
C GLU A 98 -19.93 1.98 -31.50
N ASN A 99 -20.81 1.64 -30.54
CA ASN A 99 -21.30 2.55 -29.51
C ASN A 99 -20.37 2.67 -28.28
N CYS A 100 -19.21 2.02 -28.30
CA CYS A 100 -18.24 2.08 -27.22
C CYS A 100 -17.26 3.25 -27.42
N PRO A 101 -17.11 4.15 -26.43
CA PRO A 101 -16.10 5.20 -26.47
C PRO A 101 -14.70 4.66 -26.72
N GLN A 102 -13.95 5.35 -27.60
CA GLN A 102 -12.58 4.97 -27.97
C GLN A 102 -11.65 4.84 -26.75
N PHE A 103 -11.92 5.58 -25.68
CA PHE A 103 -11.21 5.43 -24.40
C PHE A 103 -11.20 4.00 -23.86
N PHE A 104 -12.33 3.30 -23.86
CA PHE A 104 -12.39 1.94 -23.32
C PHE A 104 -11.62 0.95 -24.20
N LYS A 105 -11.68 1.13 -25.52
CA LYS A 105 -10.88 0.36 -26.50
C LYS A 105 -9.38 0.53 -26.25
N ASP A 106 -8.94 1.78 -26.13
CA ASP A 106 -7.54 2.11 -25.89
C ASP A 106 -7.07 1.59 -24.52
N TYR A 107 -7.93 1.68 -23.50
CA TYR A 107 -7.62 1.22 -22.15
C TYR A 107 -7.48 -0.30 -22.09
N GLU A 108 -8.37 -1.04 -22.77
CA GLU A 108 -8.27 -2.50 -22.89
C GLU A 108 -7.01 -2.93 -23.65
N ALA A 109 -6.67 -2.26 -24.76
CA ALA A 109 -5.43 -2.51 -25.48
C ALA A 109 -4.21 -2.38 -24.55
N GLN A 110 -4.18 -1.32 -23.73
CA GLN A 110 -3.10 -1.11 -22.76
C GLN A 110 -3.08 -2.15 -21.62
N LEU A 111 -4.26 -2.63 -21.17
CA LEU A 111 -4.34 -3.75 -20.20
C LEU A 111 -3.80 -5.05 -20.79
N ASN A 112 -4.11 -5.33 -22.06
CA ASN A 112 -3.61 -6.52 -22.76
C ASN A 112 -2.08 -6.48 -22.93
N LEU A 113 -1.49 -5.30 -23.16
CA LEU A 113 -0.02 -5.15 -23.14
C LEU A 113 0.58 -5.45 -21.76
N LEU A 114 -0.13 -5.11 -20.66
CA LEU A 114 0.35 -5.38 -19.30
C LEU A 114 0.33 -6.87 -18.95
N LYS A 115 -0.67 -7.60 -19.45
CA LYS A 115 -0.89 -9.04 -19.19
C LYS A 115 0.38 -9.87 -19.42
N ASP A 116 1.12 -9.59 -20.49
CA ASP A 116 2.31 -10.36 -20.88
C ASP A 116 3.44 -10.29 -19.83
N PHE A 117 3.40 -9.29 -18.96
CA PHE A 117 4.36 -9.02 -17.89
C PHE A 117 3.88 -9.43 -16.49
N ASN A 118 2.62 -9.89 -16.33
CA ASN A 118 2.08 -10.28 -15.03
C ASN A 118 2.63 -11.64 -14.57
N HIS A 119 2.77 -11.79 -13.25
CA HIS A 119 3.24 -13.01 -12.58
C HIS A 119 4.62 -13.56 -13.01
N LYS A 120 5.46 -12.73 -13.65
CA LYS A 120 6.82 -13.09 -14.09
C LYS A 120 7.89 -12.28 -13.37
N GLN A 121 9.04 -12.90 -13.09
CA GLN A 121 10.19 -12.19 -12.56
C GLN A 121 10.94 -11.54 -13.72
N LEU A 122 10.79 -10.23 -13.89
CA LEU A 122 11.27 -9.54 -15.09
C LEU A 122 12.75 -9.11 -14.98
N ASN A 123 13.46 -9.15 -16.12
CA ASN A 123 14.76 -8.50 -16.25
C ASN A 123 14.65 -6.96 -16.17
N LYS A 124 15.78 -6.24 -16.10
CA LYS A 124 15.78 -4.77 -15.95
C LYS A 124 15.05 -4.02 -17.08
N GLU A 125 15.12 -4.52 -18.30
CA GLU A 125 14.53 -3.88 -19.48
C GLU A 125 13.01 -4.12 -19.55
N SER A 126 12.56 -5.36 -19.36
CA SER A 126 11.15 -5.71 -19.21
C SER A 126 10.52 -5.03 -18.00
N LYS A 127 11.26 -4.84 -16.89
CA LYS A 127 10.80 -4.00 -15.76
C LYS A 127 10.59 -2.54 -16.16
N LYS A 128 11.49 -1.98 -16.97
CA LYS A 128 11.35 -0.60 -17.48
C LYS A 128 10.12 -0.49 -18.37
N ARG A 129 9.89 -1.45 -19.27
CA ARG A 129 8.74 -1.53 -20.17
C ARG A 129 7.41 -1.70 -19.41
N LYS A 130 7.32 -2.68 -18.51
CA LYS A 130 6.15 -2.85 -17.61
C LYS A 130 5.82 -1.55 -16.88
N LYS A 131 6.82 -0.91 -16.29
CA LYS A 131 6.65 0.36 -15.56
C LYS A 131 6.17 1.51 -16.45
N GLN A 132 6.53 1.50 -17.73
CA GLN A 132 6.01 2.47 -18.70
C GLN A 132 4.52 2.21 -18.98
N ILE A 133 4.14 0.97 -19.28
CA ILE A 133 2.75 0.55 -19.50
C ILE A 133 1.87 0.90 -18.29
N GLU A 134 2.30 0.55 -17.09
CA GLU A 134 1.60 0.88 -15.84
C GLU A 134 1.45 2.39 -15.64
N LYS A 135 2.44 3.17 -16.06
CA LYS A 135 2.40 4.63 -15.97
C LYS A 135 1.41 5.21 -16.97
N THR A 136 1.33 4.66 -18.18
CA THR A 136 0.31 5.03 -19.19
C THR A 136 -1.09 4.72 -18.67
N LEU A 137 -1.34 3.50 -18.17
CA LEU A 137 -2.61 3.15 -17.51
C LEU A 137 -2.96 4.10 -16.37
N THR A 138 -1.98 4.44 -15.52
CA THR A 138 -2.19 5.39 -14.43
C THR A 138 -2.53 6.80 -14.92
N ASP A 139 -1.98 7.23 -16.06
CA ASP A 139 -2.33 8.52 -16.67
C ASP A 139 -3.72 8.46 -17.35
N MET A 140 -4.10 7.33 -17.97
CA MET A 140 -5.47 7.06 -18.47
C MET A 140 -6.50 7.11 -17.35
N GLU A 141 -6.27 6.41 -16.24
CA GLU A 141 -7.15 6.40 -15.06
C GLU A 141 -7.36 7.82 -14.50
N LYS A 142 -6.29 8.63 -14.45
CA LYS A 142 -6.38 10.02 -13.98
C LYS A 142 -7.10 10.93 -14.94
N TRP A 143 -6.86 10.75 -16.24
CA TRP A 143 -7.57 11.51 -17.27
C TRP A 143 -9.06 11.16 -17.26
N PHE A 144 -9.40 9.88 -17.15
CA PHE A 144 -10.77 9.41 -17.01
C PHE A 144 -11.46 10.02 -15.79
N ALA A 145 -10.80 10.06 -14.63
CA ALA A 145 -11.33 10.71 -13.43
C ALA A 145 -11.70 12.18 -13.68
N LEU A 146 -10.86 12.93 -14.42
CA LEU A 146 -11.17 14.32 -14.78
C LEU A 146 -12.43 14.42 -15.65
N GLN A 147 -12.68 13.45 -16.54
CA GLN A 147 -13.88 13.46 -17.38
C GLN A 147 -15.12 13.05 -16.59
N LEU A 148 -15.02 12.02 -15.74
CA LEU A 148 -16.12 11.56 -14.88
C LEU A 148 -16.61 12.68 -13.95
N PHE A 149 -15.69 13.44 -13.35
CA PHE A 149 -16.03 14.50 -12.40
C PHE A 149 -16.00 15.92 -13.00
N ALA A 150 -15.99 16.03 -14.34
CA ALA A 150 -16.13 17.32 -15.00
C ALA A 150 -17.50 17.94 -14.65
N THR A 151 -17.50 19.07 -13.95
CA THR A 151 -18.73 19.83 -13.70
C THR A 151 -19.06 20.68 -14.93
N LYS A 152 -20.34 20.84 -15.27
CA LYS A 152 -20.80 21.81 -16.29
C LYS A 152 -20.57 23.28 -15.87
N LYS A 153 -19.79 23.55 -14.81
CA LYS A 153 -19.62 24.89 -14.21
C LYS A 153 -18.85 25.80 -15.16
N LYS A 154 -19.63 26.57 -15.92
CA LYS A 154 -19.26 27.79 -16.63
C LYS A 154 -18.63 28.79 -15.66
N HIS A 155 -17.32 28.99 -15.74
CA HIS A 155 -16.74 30.26 -15.30
C HIS A 155 -17.00 31.30 -16.39
N LYS A 156 -17.81 32.32 -16.08
CA LYS A 156 -18.00 33.49 -16.95
C LYS A 156 -16.62 34.14 -17.19
N GLY A 157 -16.05 33.93 -18.38
CA GLY A 157 -14.82 34.58 -18.82
C GLY A 157 -13.74 33.67 -19.41
N GLU A 158 -13.85 32.35 -19.25
CA GLU A 158 -12.92 31.41 -19.91
C GLU A 158 -13.48 31.02 -21.29
N ALA A 159 -12.71 31.29 -22.35
CA ALA A 159 -13.04 30.78 -23.68
C ALA A 159 -13.13 29.25 -23.61
N GLU A 160 -14.23 28.68 -24.12
CA GLU A 160 -14.38 27.22 -24.23
C GLU A 160 -13.16 26.66 -24.98
N GLU A 161 -12.28 25.94 -24.28
CA GLU A 161 -11.36 25.06 -24.99
C GLU A 161 -12.23 24.01 -25.68
N GLU A 162 -12.27 24.06 -27.02
CA GLU A 162 -13.03 23.08 -27.81
C GLU A 162 -12.64 21.67 -27.40
N LEU A 163 -13.62 20.94 -26.85
CA LEU A 163 -13.44 19.54 -26.48
C LEU A 163 -13.19 18.73 -27.75
N SER A 164 -12.17 17.88 -27.72
CA SER A 164 -11.94 16.95 -28.82
C SER A 164 -13.12 15.99 -28.99
N LYS A 165 -13.28 15.45 -30.21
CA LYS A 165 -14.29 14.43 -30.50
C LYS A 165 -14.16 13.22 -29.56
N TYR A 166 -12.92 12.85 -29.22
CA TYR A 166 -12.59 11.77 -28.28
C TYR A 166 -13.18 12.05 -26.89
N THR A 167 -12.92 13.24 -26.35
CA THR A 167 -13.39 13.65 -25.02
C THR A 167 -14.90 13.83 -24.98
N LYS A 168 -15.47 14.47 -26.01
CA LYS A 168 -16.90 14.73 -26.09
C LYS A 168 -17.69 13.43 -26.11
N TYR A 169 -17.30 12.47 -26.94
CA TYR A 169 -18.01 11.19 -27.04
C TYR A 169 -17.97 10.40 -25.72
N LEU A 170 -16.84 10.40 -25.01
CA LEU A 170 -16.76 9.80 -23.68
C LEU A 170 -17.68 10.50 -22.69
N ARG A 171 -17.70 11.84 -22.66
CA ARG A 171 -18.56 12.60 -21.73
C ARG A 171 -20.04 12.36 -22.00
N ASP A 172 -20.45 12.37 -23.27
CA ASP A 172 -21.83 12.09 -23.67
C ASP A 172 -22.22 10.67 -23.20
N TRP A 173 -21.35 9.68 -23.41
CA TRP A 173 -21.57 8.31 -22.91
C TRP A 173 -21.63 8.25 -21.37
N LEU A 174 -20.77 8.97 -20.66
CA LEU A 174 -20.78 9.01 -19.20
C LEU A 174 -22.05 9.64 -18.62
N GLU A 175 -22.56 10.71 -19.25
CA GLU A 175 -23.83 11.35 -18.88
C GLU A 175 -24.98 10.33 -18.88
N ASP A 176 -25.02 9.47 -19.91
CA ASP A 176 -26.02 8.40 -20.04
C ASP A 176 -25.75 7.19 -19.12
N ASN A 177 -24.50 6.98 -18.70
CA ASN A 177 -24.07 5.85 -17.88
C ASN A 177 -23.80 6.23 -16.42
N GLY A 178 -24.67 7.07 -15.85
CA GLY A 178 -24.74 7.28 -14.41
C GLY A 178 -23.72 8.25 -13.83
N GLN A 179 -23.04 9.08 -14.64
CA GLN A 179 -22.07 10.08 -14.17
C GLN A 179 -22.59 10.94 -13.00
N LYS A 180 -23.84 11.40 -13.07
CA LYS A 180 -24.44 12.24 -12.02
C LYS A 180 -24.44 11.56 -10.65
N LYS A 181 -24.79 10.27 -10.60
CA LYS A 181 -24.79 9.47 -9.37
C LYS A 181 -23.39 9.40 -8.74
N TRP A 182 -22.36 9.29 -9.56
CA TRP A 182 -20.98 9.25 -9.10
C TRP A 182 -20.48 10.62 -8.64
N GLN A 183 -20.91 11.71 -9.29
CA GLN A 183 -20.64 13.08 -8.83
C GLN A 183 -21.28 13.35 -7.46
N GLU A 184 -22.54 12.95 -7.25
CA GLU A 184 -23.21 13.03 -5.95
C GLU A 184 -22.46 12.19 -4.89
N ARG A 185 -22.03 10.97 -5.26
CA ARG A 185 -21.21 10.11 -4.38
C ARG A 185 -19.87 10.75 -4.00
N LEU A 186 -19.25 11.48 -4.91
CA LEU A 186 -18.03 12.24 -4.63
C LEU A 186 -18.29 13.32 -3.58
N GLU A 187 -19.34 14.12 -3.72
CA GLU A 187 -19.70 15.18 -2.76
C GLU A 187 -19.97 14.61 -1.37
N GLU A 188 -20.74 13.51 -1.29
CA GLU A 188 -21.02 12.81 -0.03
C GLU A 188 -19.72 12.31 0.63
N ARG A 189 -18.87 11.58 -0.13
CA ARG A 189 -17.61 11.06 0.40
C ARG A 189 -16.63 12.18 0.79
N GLN A 190 -16.61 13.31 0.08
CA GLN A 190 -15.78 14.46 0.44
C GLN A 190 -16.18 15.05 1.81
N SER A 191 -17.49 15.20 2.04
CA SER A 191 -18.02 15.64 3.34
C SER A 191 -17.61 14.69 4.45
N THR A 192 -17.81 13.38 4.26
CA THR A 192 -17.42 12.36 5.23
C THR A 192 -15.91 12.36 5.49
N PHE A 193 -15.08 12.49 4.45
CA PHE A 193 -13.62 12.58 4.62
C PHE A 193 -13.22 13.78 5.47
N ASN A 194 -13.87 14.93 5.30
CA ASN A 194 -13.59 16.12 6.11
C ASN A 194 -14.01 15.93 7.57
N PHE A 195 -15.14 15.26 7.81
CA PHE A 195 -15.53 14.85 9.16
C PHE A 195 -14.49 13.92 9.78
N VAL A 196 -14.05 12.89 9.05
CA VAL A 196 -13.03 11.94 9.51
C VAL A 196 -11.70 12.63 9.80
N LYS A 197 -11.27 13.61 9.00
CA LYS A 197 -10.07 14.43 9.33
C LYS A 197 -10.19 15.10 10.70
N GLY A 198 -11.35 15.72 10.96
CA GLY A 198 -11.63 16.35 12.25
C GLY A 198 -11.56 15.34 13.40
N PHE A 199 -12.29 14.23 13.27
CA PHE A 199 -12.29 13.14 14.24
C PHE A 199 -10.88 12.59 14.51
N SER A 200 -10.13 12.28 13.47
CA SER A 200 -8.76 11.76 13.55
C SER A 200 -7.77 12.72 14.20
N LEU A 201 -7.94 14.04 14.00
CA LEU A 201 -7.12 15.04 14.68
C LEU A 201 -7.40 15.03 16.20
N VAL A 202 -8.68 15.00 16.58
CA VAL A 202 -9.06 14.90 17.99
C VAL A 202 -8.54 13.58 18.58
N ALA A 203 -8.64 12.48 17.84
CA ALA A 203 -8.12 11.18 18.23
C ALA A 203 -6.61 11.20 18.47
N GLY A 204 -5.85 11.79 17.55
CA GLY A 204 -4.41 11.92 17.67
C GLY A 204 -3.98 12.75 18.87
N VAL A 205 -4.67 13.86 19.17
CA VAL A 205 -4.38 14.68 20.36
C VAL A 205 -4.52 13.86 21.64
N PHE A 206 -5.62 13.11 21.78
CA PHE A 206 -5.84 12.32 22.99
C PHE A 206 -4.93 11.11 23.08
N MET A 207 -4.61 10.47 21.96
CA MET A 207 -3.61 9.42 21.95
C MET A 207 -2.25 9.95 22.39
N GLY A 208 -1.83 11.12 21.90
CA GLY A 208 -0.60 11.76 22.33
C GLY A 208 -0.59 12.05 23.83
N LEU A 209 -1.68 12.56 24.38
CA LEU A 209 -1.83 12.74 25.83
C LEU A 209 -1.75 11.41 26.58
N GLY A 210 -2.40 10.36 26.08
CA GLY A 210 -2.28 9.01 26.63
C GLY A 210 -0.82 8.53 26.65
N SER A 211 -0.13 8.66 25.51
CA SER A 211 1.26 8.22 25.36
C SER A 211 2.21 8.86 26.37
N THR A 212 1.92 10.08 26.85
CA THR A 212 2.73 10.67 27.93
C THR A 212 2.73 9.82 29.21
N TYR A 213 1.59 9.22 29.59
CA TYR A 213 1.51 8.33 30.75
C TYR A 213 2.26 7.03 30.54
N LEU A 214 2.12 6.42 29.35
CA LEU A 214 2.86 5.21 28.99
C LEU A 214 4.37 5.41 29.05
N ILE A 215 4.85 6.51 28.46
CA ILE A 215 6.28 6.78 28.41
C ILE A 215 6.81 7.07 29.81
N VAL A 216 6.05 7.79 30.66
CA VAL A 216 6.40 8.00 32.07
C VAL A 216 6.50 6.67 32.82
N GLU A 217 5.55 5.76 32.61
CA GLU A 217 5.58 4.44 33.23
C GLU A 217 6.84 3.66 32.80
N ALA A 218 7.11 3.59 31.49
CA ALA A 218 8.29 2.91 30.96
C ALA A 218 9.60 3.53 31.47
N PHE A 219 9.71 4.87 31.49
CA PHE A 219 10.89 5.59 31.99
C PHE A 219 11.14 5.34 33.47
N SER A 220 10.09 5.10 34.25
CA SER A 220 10.21 4.79 35.69
C SER A 220 10.80 3.42 35.95
N VAL A 221 10.68 2.49 34.99
CA VAL A 221 11.14 1.10 35.12
C VAL A 221 12.51 0.89 34.46
N ILE A 222 12.83 1.60 33.38
CA ILE A 222 14.09 1.46 32.66
C ILE A 222 15.22 2.13 33.47
N PRO A 223 16.24 1.41 33.97
CA PRO A 223 17.22 1.96 34.92
C PRO A 223 17.94 3.23 34.43
N LEU A 224 18.31 3.28 33.15
CA LEU A 224 18.97 4.45 32.56
C LEU A 224 18.04 5.67 32.49
N MET A 225 16.76 5.46 32.21
CA MET A 225 15.77 6.54 32.10
C MET A 225 15.35 7.01 33.50
N ALA A 226 15.19 6.09 34.44
CA ALA A 226 14.86 6.37 35.83
C ALA A 226 15.96 7.20 36.54
N ALA A 227 17.21 7.09 36.09
CA ALA A 227 18.32 7.90 36.59
C ALA A 227 18.25 9.38 36.17
N ILE A 228 17.47 9.72 35.13
CA ILE A 228 17.28 11.10 34.68
C ILE A 228 16.34 11.81 35.68
N PRO A 229 16.67 13.00 36.20
CA PRO A 229 15.77 13.72 37.09
C PRO A 229 14.42 14.01 36.43
N PHE A 230 13.32 13.79 37.16
CA PHE A 230 11.95 13.94 36.64
C PHE A 230 11.68 15.31 36.00
N ALA A 231 12.36 16.37 36.44
CA ALA A 231 12.25 17.72 35.87
C ALA A 231 12.67 17.80 34.38
N PHE A 232 13.53 16.90 33.90
CA PHE A 232 13.97 16.85 32.50
C PHE A 232 13.09 15.95 31.63
N TRP A 233 12.22 15.13 32.23
CA TRP A 233 11.37 14.21 31.49
C TRP A 233 10.44 14.91 30.49
N PRO A 234 9.85 16.09 30.78
CA PRO A 234 9.03 16.80 29.79
C PRO A 234 9.74 17.07 28.46
N ILE A 235 11.04 17.38 28.49
CA ILE A 235 11.83 17.68 27.29
C ILE A 235 11.96 16.45 26.39
N LEU A 236 11.99 15.26 26.99
CA LEU A 236 12.10 13.99 26.27
C LEU A 236 10.73 13.43 25.87
N ILE A 237 9.77 13.46 26.79
CA ILE A 237 8.48 12.78 26.66
C ILE A 237 7.51 13.55 25.76
N VAL A 238 7.44 14.88 25.87
CA VAL A 238 6.47 15.67 25.10
C VAL A 238 6.68 15.55 23.59
N PRO A 239 7.90 15.68 23.04
CA PRO A 239 8.12 15.49 21.61
C PRO A 239 7.72 14.09 21.12
N MET A 240 8.06 13.04 21.87
CA MET A 240 7.67 11.67 21.53
C MET A 240 6.15 11.49 21.52
N ALA A 241 5.46 12.04 22.54
CA ALA A 241 4.01 12.01 22.65
C ALA A 241 3.30 12.77 21.50
N VAL A 242 3.85 13.90 21.06
CA VAL A 242 3.30 14.66 19.91
C VAL A 242 3.42 13.85 18.62
N VAL A 243 4.59 13.25 18.37
CA VAL A 243 4.81 12.42 17.17
C VAL A 243 3.93 11.17 17.20
N ALA A 244 3.84 10.52 18.36
CA ALA A 244 2.95 9.40 18.63
C ALA A 244 1.47 9.73 18.34
N GLY A 245 0.98 10.84 18.89
CA GLY A 245 -0.39 11.31 18.67
C GLY A 245 -0.68 11.64 17.21
N ALA A 246 0.25 12.34 16.53
CA ALA A 246 0.11 12.63 15.11
C ALA A 246 0.09 11.35 14.26
N ALA A 247 0.92 10.36 14.60
CA ALA A 247 0.97 9.09 13.89
C ALA A 247 -0.35 8.32 14.07
N TYR A 248 -0.85 8.21 15.29
CA TYR A 248 -2.14 7.55 15.55
C TYR A 248 -3.30 8.26 14.86
N GLY A 249 -3.34 9.60 14.84
CA GLY A 249 -4.32 10.34 14.07
C GLY A 249 -4.28 9.99 12.58
N MET A 250 -3.09 9.82 11.99
CA MET A 250 -2.97 9.35 10.60
C MET A 250 -3.43 7.91 10.41
N LEU A 251 -3.14 7.01 11.34
CA LEU A 251 -3.61 5.62 11.31
C LEU A 251 -5.14 5.59 11.34
N THR A 252 -5.78 6.24 12.32
CA THR A 252 -7.24 6.35 12.40
C THR A 252 -7.85 6.95 11.14
N TYR A 253 -7.24 8.00 10.58
CA TYR A 253 -7.70 8.62 9.34
C TYR A 253 -7.64 7.62 8.18
N ASN A 254 -6.53 6.88 8.03
CA ASN A 254 -6.38 5.91 6.96
C ASN A 254 -7.46 4.82 7.04
N THR A 255 -7.61 4.19 8.20
CA THR A 255 -8.50 3.06 8.40
C THR A 255 -9.96 3.41 8.20
N ILE A 256 -10.43 4.50 8.80
CA ILE A 256 -11.84 4.90 8.65
C ILE A 256 -12.13 5.26 7.19
N THR A 257 -11.20 5.96 6.52
CA THR A 257 -11.39 6.28 5.10
C THR A 257 -11.30 5.07 4.18
N ASP A 258 -10.49 4.05 4.49
CA ASP A 258 -10.48 2.78 3.75
C ASP A 258 -11.78 2.01 3.93
N LEU A 259 -12.30 1.94 5.16
CA LEU A 259 -13.59 1.31 5.46
C LEU A 259 -14.75 1.97 4.69
N ILE A 260 -14.73 3.30 4.56
CA ILE A 260 -15.72 4.06 3.76
C ILE A 260 -15.52 3.82 2.27
N ASN A 261 -14.29 3.87 1.80
CA ASN A 261 -13.95 3.71 0.39
C ASN A 261 -14.33 2.32 -0.12
N ASN A 262 -13.97 1.28 0.63
CA ASN A 262 -14.21 -0.11 0.24
C ASN A 262 -15.67 -0.55 0.44
N ASP A 263 -16.53 0.33 0.99
CA ASP A 263 -17.88 0.02 1.48
C ASP A 263 -17.89 -1.23 2.39
N THR A 264 -16.83 -1.42 3.19
CA THR A 264 -16.54 -2.69 3.91
C THR A 264 -17.75 -3.17 4.71
N ILE A 265 -18.33 -2.30 5.55
CA ILE A 265 -19.48 -2.64 6.39
C ILE A 265 -20.69 -3.08 5.55
N LYS A 266 -20.99 -2.35 4.47
CA LYS A 266 -22.16 -2.63 3.63
C LYS A 266 -22.00 -3.94 2.87
N LYS A 267 -20.82 -4.18 2.28
CA LYS A 267 -20.50 -5.44 1.60
C LYS A 267 -20.57 -6.61 2.56
N TRP A 268 -19.95 -6.47 3.73
CA TRP A 268 -19.95 -7.48 4.78
C TRP A 268 -21.37 -7.81 5.26
N TYR A 269 -22.17 -6.79 5.60
CA TYR A 269 -23.57 -6.98 6.01
C TYR A 269 -24.43 -7.62 4.91
N THR A 270 -24.28 -7.17 3.67
CA THR A 270 -25.06 -7.69 2.53
C THR A 270 -24.70 -9.14 2.25
N LYS A 271 -23.41 -9.50 2.31
CA LYS A 271 -22.94 -10.87 2.13
C LYS A 271 -23.48 -11.79 3.22
N LEU A 272 -23.36 -11.41 4.48
CA LEU A 272 -23.91 -12.18 5.61
C LEU A 272 -25.43 -12.33 5.52
N LYS A 273 -26.14 -11.25 5.20
CA LYS A 273 -27.60 -11.28 5.02
C LYS A 273 -28.00 -12.22 3.89
N ASN A 274 -27.30 -12.15 2.76
CA ASN A 274 -27.57 -12.99 1.60
C ASN A 274 -27.33 -14.47 1.94
N ASP A 275 -26.20 -14.79 2.59
CA ASP A 275 -25.85 -16.17 2.99
C ASP A 275 -26.85 -16.74 4.00
N LEU A 276 -27.35 -15.92 4.93
CA LEU A 276 -28.40 -16.31 5.88
C LEU A 276 -29.77 -16.50 5.21
N SER A 277 -30.00 -15.88 4.05
CA SER A 277 -31.28 -15.92 3.35
C SER A 277 -31.39 -17.04 2.29
N GLN A 278 -30.27 -17.62 1.83
CA GLN A 278 -30.22 -18.58 0.72
C GLN A 278 -30.04 -20.07 1.16
N ASP A 279 -30.69 -20.47 2.25
CA ASP A 279 -30.65 -21.80 2.91
C ASP A 279 -29.56 -22.02 3.99
N ILE A 280 -29.93 -22.75 5.05
CA ILE A 280 -29.06 -23.11 6.18
C ILE A 280 -28.13 -24.25 5.75
N THR A 281 -26.98 -23.90 5.19
CA THR A 281 -25.90 -24.86 4.92
C THR A 281 -24.87 -24.85 6.06
N PRO A 282 -24.12 -25.96 6.31
CA PRO A 282 -23.04 -25.98 7.31
C PRO A 282 -22.00 -24.87 7.09
N ARG A 283 -21.76 -24.50 5.82
CA ARG A 283 -20.89 -23.38 5.44
C ARG A 283 -21.47 -22.04 5.89
N ASN A 284 -22.74 -21.76 5.60
CA ASN A 284 -23.38 -20.48 5.97
C ASN A 284 -23.48 -20.33 7.50
N VAL A 285 -23.72 -21.44 8.21
CA VAL A 285 -23.67 -21.48 9.68
C VAL A 285 -22.27 -21.19 10.20
N LEU A 286 -21.23 -21.84 9.65
CA LEU A 286 -19.83 -21.58 10.01
C LEU A 286 -19.43 -20.11 9.75
N MET A 287 -19.81 -19.54 8.60
CA MET A 287 -19.53 -18.14 8.25
C MET A 287 -20.21 -17.18 9.20
N THR A 288 -21.48 -17.42 9.52
CA THR A 288 -22.24 -16.58 10.46
C THR A 288 -21.64 -16.66 11.86
N LEU A 289 -21.31 -17.86 12.34
CA LEU A 289 -20.67 -18.05 13.65
C LEU A 289 -19.30 -17.38 13.69
N THR A 290 -18.50 -17.50 12.62
CA THR A 290 -17.19 -16.85 12.51
C THR A 290 -17.34 -15.34 12.52
N ALA A 291 -18.30 -14.79 11.77
CA ALA A 291 -18.58 -13.36 11.74
C ALA A 291 -19.04 -12.81 13.11
N VAL A 292 -19.96 -13.50 13.79
CA VAL A 292 -20.41 -13.15 15.14
C VAL A 292 -19.26 -13.24 16.14
N PHE A 293 -18.44 -14.28 16.03
CA PHE A 293 -17.26 -14.47 16.87
C PHE A 293 -16.23 -13.35 16.67
N LEU A 294 -15.89 -13.01 15.43
CA LEU A 294 -14.94 -11.94 15.10
C LEU A 294 -15.45 -10.56 15.56
N VAL A 295 -16.75 -10.25 15.38
CA VAL A 295 -17.33 -9.02 15.95
C VAL A 295 -17.30 -9.03 17.47
N GLY A 296 -17.59 -10.18 18.09
CA GLY A 296 -17.48 -10.35 19.55
C GLY A 296 -16.05 -10.09 20.04
N LEU A 297 -15.04 -10.64 19.36
CA LEU A 297 -13.63 -10.39 19.63
C LEU A 297 -13.26 -8.92 19.44
N ALA A 298 -13.71 -8.29 18.35
CA ALA A 298 -13.47 -6.88 18.05
C ALA A 298 -13.98 -5.95 19.16
N ILE A 299 -15.18 -6.21 19.67
CA ILE A 299 -15.77 -5.48 20.78
C ILE A 299 -14.99 -5.75 22.07
N ALA A 300 -14.70 -7.03 22.38
CA ALA A 300 -13.94 -7.41 23.57
C ALA A 300 -12.54 -6.77 23.59
N LEU A 301 -11.82 -6.79 22.48
CA LEU A 301 -10.50 -6.18 22.33
C LEU A 301 -10.57 -4.66 22.50
N THR A 302 -11.60 -4.01 21.95
CA THR A 302 -11.83 -2.57 22.14
C THR A 302 -11.97 -2.23 23.63
N VAL A 303 -12.76 -3.01 24.36
CA VAL A 303 -12.95 -2.83 25.80
C VAL A 303 -11.65 -3.08 26.57
N CYS A 304 -10.88 -4.13 26.20
CA CYS A 304 -9.60 -4.45 26.82
C CYS A 304 -8.56 -3.34 26.63
N THR A 305 -8.46 -2.80 25.42
CA THR A 305 -7.59 -1.66 25.08
C THR A 305 -7.99 -0.42 25.86
N ALA A 306 -9.28 -0.08 25.90
CA ALA A 306 -9.77 1.06 26.69
C ALA A 306 -9.48 0.89 28.20
N GLY A 307 -9.65 -0.33 28.72
CA GLY A 307 -9.31 -0.68 30.10
C GLY A 307 -7.81 -0.54 30.39
N THR A 308 -6.95 -0.97 29.47
CA THR A 308 -5.49 -0.83 29.60
C THR A 308 -5.08 0.64 29.68
N TRP A 309 -5.62 1.49 28.81
CA TRP A 309 -5.38 2.93 28.84
C TRP A 309 -5.84 3.58 30.14
N TRP A 310 -6.99 3.13 30.68
CA TRP A 310 -7.47 3.58 31.98
C TRP A 310 -6.50 3.21 33.10
N THR A 311 -6.07 1.94 33.16
CA THR A 311 -5.14 1.46 34.19
C THR A 311 -3.82 2.24 34.13
N VAL A 312 -3.28 2.45 32.93
CA VAL A 312 -2.06 3.24 32.72
C VAL A 312 -2.25 4.67 33.19
N ALA A 313 -3.32 5.36 32.76
CA ALA A 313 -3.55 6.76 33.10
C ALA A 313 -3.81 7.00 34.59
N THR A 314 -4.33 5.99 35.30
CA THR A 314 -4.61 6.07 36.74
C THR A 314 -3.45 5.60 37.62
N SER A 315 -2.59 4.71 37.12
CA SER A 315 -1.47 4.15 37.88
C SER A 315 -0.15 4.90 37.65
N ALA A 316 0.02 5.50 36.47
CA ALA A 316 1.24 6.22 36.15
C ALA A 316 1.30 7.60 36.84
N ARG A 317 2.51 7.99 37.26
CA ARG A 317 2.76 9.35 37.76
C ARG A 317 2.49 10.35 36.63
N PRO A 318 1.65 11.39 36.83
CA PRO A 318 1.41 12.38 35.78
C PRO A 318 2.66 13.23 35.54
N LEU A 319 2.95 13.51 34.27
CA LEU A 319 4.09 14.36 33.87
C LEU A 319 3.91 15.82 34.31
N PHE A 320 2.68 16.32 34.21
CA PHE A 320 2.30 17.65 34.67
C PHE A 320 1.13 17.58 35.65
N GLU A 321 1.01 18.57 36.54
CA GLU A 321 -0.02 18.52 37.60
C GLU A 321 -1.46 18.54 37.07
N TRP A 322 -1.73 19.31 36.01
CA TRP A 322 -3.04 19.37 35.38
C TRP A 322 -3.50 18.02 34.81
N MET A 323 -2.54 17.13 34.50
CA MET A 323 -2.84 15.80 33.97
C MET A 323 -3.59 14.93 34.97
N LYS A 324 -3.46 15.16 36.29
CA LYS A 324 -4.24 14.43 37.33
C LYS A 324 -5.76 14.45 37.09
N ARG A 325 -6.27 15.43 36.33
CA ARG A 325 -7.70 15.61 36.01
C ARG A 325 -8.12 14.99 34.68
N ILE A 326 -7.16 14.52 33.87
CA ILE A 326 -7.40 13.92 32.56
C ILE A 326 -8.06 12.54 32.64
N PRO A 327 -7.70 11.61 33.57
CA PRO A 327 -8.28 10.27 33.57
C PRO A 327 -9.82 10.25 33.62
N SER A 328 -10.43 11.11 34.43
CA SER A 328 -11.89 11.28 34.49
C SER A 328 -12.50 11.79 33.19
N PHE A 329 -11.81 12.69 32.48
CA PHE A 329 -12.24 13.21 31.18
C PHE A 329 -12.03 12.17 30.06
N VAL A 330 -10.96 11.36 30.16
CA VAL A 330 -10.66 10.23 29.28
C VAL A 330 -11.75 9.17 29.34
N MET A 331 -12.23 8.81 30.53
CA MET A 331 -13.33 7.85 30.65
C MET A 331 -14.67 8.38 30.15
N GLY A 332 -14.97 9.66 30.39
CA GLY A 332 -16.29 10.22 30.07
C GLY A 332 -16.52 10.49 28.59
N ILE A 333 -15.47 10.84 27.84
CA ILE A 333 -15.61 11.36 26.47
C ILE A 333 -14.69 10.63 25.48
N ILE A 334 -13.44 10.33 25.86
CA ILE A 334 -12.41 9.86 24.92
C ILE A 334 -12.50 8.34 24.69
N ASN A 335 -12.63 7.55 25.76
CA ASN A 335 -12.67 6.10 25.66
C ASN A 335 -13.87 5.57 24.86
N PRO A 336 -15.11 6.04 25.08
CA PRO A 336 -16.27 5.54 24.31
C PRO A 336 -16.27 6.01 22.85
N ILE A 337 -15.82 7.24 22.58
CA ILE A 337 -16.01 7.89 21.27
C ILE A 337 -14.78 7.72 20.38
N ILE A 338 -13.59 7.85 20.93
CA ILE A 338 -12.37 8.01 20.13
C ILE A 338 -11.57 6.71 20.09
N THR A 339 -11.23 6.17 21.26
CA THR A 339 -10.56 4.88 21.36
C THR A 339 -11.50 3.76 20.93
N GLY A 340 -12.78 3.85 21.32
CA GLY A 340 -13.86 2.95 20.92
C GLY A 340 -14.09 2.91 19.41
N LEU A 341 -14.45 4.03 18.76
CA LEU A 341 -14.75 4.02 17.32
C LEU A 341 -13.52 3.77 16.45
N SER A 342 -12.34 4.24 16.85
CA SER A 342 -11.09 3.94 16.15
C SER A 342 -10.78 2.45 16.22
N ALA A 343 -10.73 1.87 17.43
CA ALA A 343 -10.46 0.44 17.61
C ALA A 343 -11.53 -0.46 16.99
N ILE A 344 -12.82 -0.10 17.09
CA ILE A 344 -13.89 -0.82 16.40
C ILE A 344 -13.68 -0.77 14.89
N SER A 345 -13.30 0.38 14.31
CA SER A 345 -13.08 0.49 12.87
C SER A 345 -11.90 -0.36 12.39
N PHE A 346 -10.79 -0.37 13.15
CA PHE A 346 -9.66 -1.28 12.90
C PHE A 346 -10.10 -2.74 13.01
N ASN A 347 -10.70 -3.13 14.13
CA ASN A 347 -11.07 -4.51 14.38
C ASN A 347 -12.14 -5.01 13.39
N ILE A 348 -13.07 -4.15 12.94
CA ILE A 348 -14.05 -4.49 11.90
C ILE A 348 -13.35 -4.69 10.55
N GLN A 349 -12.43 -3.81 10.17
CA GLN A 349 -11.67 -3.95 8.93
C GLN A 349 -10.89 -5.27 8.94
N ASN A 350 -10.13 -5.52 10.01
CA ASN A 350 -9.33 -6.73 10.18
C ASN A 350 -10.23 -7.98 10.19
N SER A 351 -11.36 -7.94 10.92
CA SER A 351 -12.36 -9.01 10.91
C SER A 351 -12.95 -9.28 9.52
N SER A 352 -13.13 -8.24 8.71
CA SER A 352 -13.67 -8.38 7.35
C SER A 352 -12.68 -9.09 6.43
N GLU A 353 -11.40 -8.76 6.53
CA GLU A 353 -10.30 -9.39 5.78
C GLU A 353 -10.11 -10.85 6.22
N SER A 354 -10.09 -11.12 7.53
CA SER A 354 -10.07 -12.48 8.07
C SER A 354 -11.24 -13.32 7.59
N LEU A 355 -12.45 -12.75 7.58
CA LEU A 355 -13.62 -13.47 7.12
C LEU A 355 -13.53 -13.74 5.61
N GLU A 356 -13.04 -12.80 4.81
CA GLU A 356 -12.82 -12.99 3.37
C GLU A 356 -11.83 -14.15 3.09
N MET A 357 -10.75 -14.26 3.87
CA MET A 357 -9.85 -15.42 3.80
C MET A 357 -10.56 -16.74 4.09
N VAL A 358 -11.41 -16.79 5.12
CA VAL A 358 -12.20 -17.99 5.44
C VAL A 358 -13.17 -18.30 4.31
N TYR A 359 -13.80 -17.28 3.71
CA TYR A 359 -14.67 -17.42 2.53
C TYR A 359 -13.93 -18.05 1.36
N GLU A 360 -12.73 -17.57 1.03
CA GLU A 360 -11.90 -18.09 -0.04
C GLU A 360 -11.42 -19.51 0.24
N ALA A 361 -10.92 -19.78 1.44
CA ALA A 361 -10.39 -21.07 1.83
C ALA A 361 -11.44 -22.19 1.77
N THR A 362 -12.71 -21.85 2.03
CA THR A 362 -13.84 -22.77 2.08
C THR A 362 -14.75 -22.71 0.84
N ASP A 363 -14.40 -21.96 -0.20
CA ASP A 363 -15.19 -21.91 -1.44
C ASP A 363 -14.99 -23.20 -2.27
N PRO A 364 -16.03 -24.04 -2.42
CA PRO A 364 -15.94 -25.28 -3.18
C PRO A 364 -15.71 -25.05 -4.69
N LYS A 365 -15.99 -23.84 -5.21
CA LYS A 365 -15.72 -23.50 -6.62
C LYS A 365 -14.26 -23.12 -6.88
N ALA A 366 -13.60 -22.54 -5.88
CA ALA A 366 -12.20 -22.14 -5.97
C ALA A 366 -11.25 -23.25 -5.50
N ASN A 367 -11.72 -24.15 -4.64
CA ASN A 367 -10.88 -25.09 -3.93
C ASN A 367 -11.54 -26.47 -3.77
N THR A 368 -11.07 -27.44 -4.55
CA THR A 368 -11.52 -28.85 -4.51
C THR A 368 -10.77 -29.70 -3.47
N GLU A 369 -9.64 -29.22 -2.94
CA GLU A 369 -8.79 -29.93 -1.97
C GLU A 369 -8.88 -29.30 -0.57
N ASN A 370 -8.98 -30.14 0.47
CA ASN A 370 -8.96 -29.70 1.88
C ASN A 370 -7.56 -29.21 2.30
N ILE A 371 -7.47 -28.37 3.34
CA ILE A 371 -6.22 -27.72 3.81
C ILE A 371 -5.06 -28.71 4.03
N VAL A 372 -5.36 -29.88 4.61
CA VAL A 372 -4.36 -30.94 4.86
C VAL A 372 -3.84 -31.54 3.55
N GLN A 373 -4.71 -31.75 2.56
CA GLN A 373 -4.32 -32.24 1.24
C GLN A 373 -3.43 -31.24 0.52
N ARG A 374 -3.74 -29.93 0.60
CA ARG A 374 -2.88 -28.88 0.01
C ARG A 374 -1.50 -28.84 0.65
N THR A 375 -1.45 -28.95 1.97
CA THR A 375 -0.17 -28.95 2.71
C THR A 375 0.66 -30.17 2.34
N TYR A 376 0.04 -31.35 2.28
CA TYR A 376 0.69 -32.58 1.82
C TYR A 376 1.18 -32.44 0.39
N LYS A 377 0.33 -31.95 -0.53
CA LYS A 377 0.64 -31.74 -1.94
C LYS A 377 1.81 -30.76 -2.13
N ALA A 378 1.81 -29.63 -1.42
CA ALA A 378 2.90 -28.67 -1.46
C ALA A 378 4.24 -29.29 -1.00
N ILE A 379 4.20 -30.13 0.04
CA ILE A 379 5.38 -30.86 0.53
C ILE A 379 5.84 -31.89 -0.51
N THR A 380 4.92 -32.69 -1.07
CA THR A 380 5.24 -33.70 -2.07
C THR A 380 5.76 -33.08 -3.35
N ASP A 381 5.16 -31.98 -3.82
CA ASP A 381 5.59 -31.28 -5.03
C ASP A 381 6.98 -30.65 -4.81
N GLY A 382 7.23 -30.07 -3.64
CA GLY A 382 8.54 -29.54 -3.26
C GLY A 382 9.63 -30.63 -3.22
N LEU A 383 9.33 -31.80 -2.64
CA LEU A 383 10.23 -32.95 -2.62
C LEU A 383 10.49 -33.49 -4.03
N THR A 384 9.43 -33.65 -4.82
CA THR A 384 9.50 -34.16 -6.20
C THR A 384 10.30 -33.20 -7.09
N HIS A 385 10.10 -31.90 -6.93
CA HIS A 385 10.86 -30.88 -7.64
C HIS A 385 12.37 -30.95 -7.31
N VAL A 386 12.73 -31.09 -6.03
CA VAL A 386 14.15 -31.24 -5.62
C VAL A 386 14.73 -32.52 -6.20
N TRP A 387 14.01 -33.64 -6.13
CA TRP A 387 14.47 -34.92 -6.70
C TRP A 387 14.73 -34.86 -8.20
N ASN A 388 13.89 -34.12 -8.94
CA ASN A 388 13.98 -34.03 -10.40
C ASN A 388 15.00 -32.97 -10.89
N THR A 389 15.34 -31.98 -10.05
CA THR A 389 16.19 -30.84 -10.46
C THR A 389 17.58 -30.83 -9.82
N GLU A 390 17.83 -31.68 -8.82
CA GLU A 390 19.07 -31.67 -8.04
C GLU A 390 19.80 -33.00 -8.09
N ASN A 391 21.14 -32.94 -8.15
CA ASN A 391 21.95 -34.12 -7.90
C ASN A 391 22.11 -34.37 -6.39
N TRP A 392 22.59 -35.57 -6.04
CA TRP A 392 22.73 -35.98 -4.65
C TRP A 392 23.57 -35.01 -3.80
N LEU A 393 24.66 -34.45 -4.34
CA LEU A 393 25.51 -33.49 -3.62
C LEU A 393 24.82 -32.15 -3.36
N GLN A 394 23.93 -31.71 -4.24
CA GLN A 394 23.09 -30.53 -4.03
C GLN A 394 22.01 -30.78 -2.97
N MET A 395 21.43 -31.98 -2.97
CA MET A 395 20.39 -32.36 -2.00
C MET A 395 20.93 -32.41 -0.56
N ILE A 396 22.15 -32.92 -0.36
CA ILE A 396 22.79 -33.02 0.97
C ILE A 396 23.55 -31.77 1.40
N ASN A 397 23.33 -30.62 0.76
CA ASN A 397 24.03 -29.37 1.05
C ASN A 397 23.94 -29.05 2.56
N PRO A 398 25.06 -29.17 3.32
CA PRO A 398 25.02 -29.11 4.78
C PRO A 398 24.63 -27.72 5.29
N PHE A 399 24.98 -26.68 4.53
CA PHE A 399 24.63 -25.30 4.87
C PHE A 399 23.15 -25.02 4.63
N ARG A 400 22.56 -25.59 3.56
CA ARG A 400 21.10 -25.49 3.33
C ARG A 400 20.31 -26.24 4.40
N ILE A 401 20.77 -27.42 4.81
CA ILE A 401 20.15 -28.17 5.91
C ILE A 401 20.21 -27.36 7.20
N LEU A 402 21.37 -26.78 7.52
CA LEU A 402 21.52 -25.92 8.68
C LEU A 402 20.58 -24.70 8.61
N LEU A 403 20.45 -24.05 7.45
CA LEU A 403 19.49 -22.96 7.24
C LEU A 403 18.05 -23.42 7.52
N LYS A 404 17.63 -24.56 6.98
CA LYS A 404 16.27 -25.09 7.19
C LYS A 404 16.01 -25.50 8.66
N LEU A 405 17.04 -25.95 9.38
CA LEU A 405 16.95 -26.31 10.79
C LEU A 405 17.03 -25.12 11.75
N THR A 406 17.51 -23.96 11.29
CA THR A 406 17.72 -22.79 12.14
C THR A 406 16.79 -21.63 11.76
N VAL A 407 16.85 -21.16 10.52
CA VAL A 407 16.09 -19.99 10.05
C VAL A 407 14.59 -20.26 10.02
N THR A 408 14.15 -21.43 9.55
CA THR A 408 12.71 -21.74 9.46
C THR A 408 12.06 -21.82 10.85
N PRO A 409 12.58 -22.58 11.83
CA PRO A 409 12.03 -22.57 13.19
C PRO A 409 12.12 -21.20 13.85
N LEU A 410 13.21 -20.46 13.62
CA LEU A 410 13.35 -19.13 14.19
C LEU A 410 12.34 -18.14 13.60
N ARG A 411 11.99 -18.24 12.31
CA ARG A 411 10.92 -17.45 11.70
C ARG A 411 9.57 -17.72 12.34
N ILE A 412 9.25 -18.99 12.60
CA ILE A 412 8.02 -19.39 13.31
C ILE A 412 8.02 -18.85 14.74
N LEU A 413 9.16 -18.94 15.44
CA LEU A 413 9.30 -18.39 16.79
C LEU A 413 9.17 -16.87 16.83
N LEU A 414 9.73 -16.14 15.86
CA LEU A 414 9.56 -14.69 15.76
C LEU A 414 8.10 -14.32 15.47
N PHE A 415 7.43 -15.07 14.61
CA PHE A 415 6.00 -14.89 14.34
C PHE A 415 5.14 -15.12 15.58
N LEU A 416 5.36 -16.23 16.31
CA LEU A 416 4.66 -16.49 17.58
C LEU A 416 5.00 -15.44 18.64
N GLY A 417 6.26 -15.00 18.68
CA GLY A 417 6.72 -13.94 19.56
C GLY A 417 6.04 -12.60 19.26
N HIS A 418 5.78 -12.29 17.99
CA HIS A 418 4.98 -11.13 17.55
C HIS A 418 3.55 -11.20 18.07
N LEU A 419 2.85 -12.32 17.85
CA LEU A 419 1.47 -12.49 18.33
C LEU A 419 1.37 -12.29 19.86
N VAL A 420 2.32 -12.87 20.61
CA VAL A 420 2.40 -12.67 22.06
C VAL A 420 2.71 -11.21 22.40
N SER A 421 3.62 -10.58 21.68
CA SER A 421 4.04 -9.20 21.91
C SER A 421 2.92 -8.19 21.68
N VAL A 422 2.13 -8.32 20.61
CA VAL A 422 0.96 -7.47 20.36
C VAL A 422 -0.13 -7.71 21.38
N ALA A 423 -0.35 -8.95 21.80
CA ALA A 423 -1.36 -9.27 22.80
C ALA A 423 -1.15 -8.60 24.16
N LEU A 424 0.10 -8.25 24.48
CA LEU A 424 0.49 -7.55 25.70
C LEU A 424 0.20 -6.05 25.64
N THR A 425 -0.42 -5.55 24.58
CA THR A 425 -0.76 -4.13 24.43
C THR A 425 -2.13 -3.79 25.02
N SER A 426 -2.97 -4.80 25.26
CA SER A 426 -4.35 -4.66 25.75
C SER A 426 -4.65 -5.53 26.98
N ASP A 427 -3.63 -5.97 27.72
CA ASP A 427 -3.73 -6.99 28.78
C ASP A 427 -4.16 -6.43 30.15
N ARG A 428 -4.08 -5.12 30.38
CA ARG A 428 -4.26 -4.50 31.72
C ARG A 428 -5.66 -3.96 31.95
N MET A 429 -6.69 -4.66 31.49
CA MET A 429 -8.08 -4.27 31.73
C MET A 429 -8.49 -4.50 33.20
N PRO A 430 -9.05 -3.48 33.90
CA PRO A 430 -9.55 -3.66 35.26
C PRO A 430 -10.64 -4.74 35.32
N GLY A 431 -10.53 -5.66 36.28
CA GLY A 431 -11.52 -6.71 36.51
C GLY A 431 -11.44 -7.91 35.57
N VAL A 432 -10.53 -7.91 34.59
CA VAL A 432 -10.26 -9.06 33.71
C VAL A 432 -8.84 -9.58 33.98
N PRO A 433 -8.63 -10.89 34.21
CA PRO A 433 -7.29 -11.45 34.32
C PRO A 433 -6.44 -11.16 33.09
N GLN A 434 -5.21 -10.68 33.30
CA GLN A 434 -4.30 -10.26 32.21
C GLN A 434 -4.09 -11.36 31.16
N ILE A 435 -4.01 -12.62 31.59
CA ILE A 435 -3.87 -13.79 30.71
C ILE A 435 -5.08 -13.93 29.77
N ILE A 436 -6.30 -13.66 30.25
CA ILE A 436 -7.52 -13.79 29.44
C ILE A 436 -7.56 -12.67 28.39
N ALA A 437 -7.24 -11.43 28.79
CA ALA A 437 -7.16 -10.30 27.87
C ALA A 437 -6.08 -10.51 26.80
N ALA A 438 -4.91 -11.02 27.18
CA ALA A 438 -3.85 -11.40 26.25
C ALA A 438 -4.30 -12.53 25.30
N LEU A 439 -4.96 -13.59 25.81
CA LEU A 439 -5.45 -14.68 24.94
C LEU A 439 -6.47 -14.19 23.90
N VAL A 440 -7.40 -13.31 24.28
CA VAL A 440 -8.35 -12.69 23.34
C VAL A 440 -7.60 -11.93 22.25
N ALA A 441 -6.56 -11.19 22.61
CA ALA A 441 -5.74 -10.45 21.66
C ALA A 441 -4.90 -11.36 20.75
N ILE A 442 -4.26 -12.42 21.28
CA ILE A 442 -3.51 -13.42 20.48
C ILE A 442 -4.43 -14.07 19.44
N ILE A 443 -5.65 -14.45 19.85
CA ILE A 443 -6.60 -15.10 18.95
C ILE A 443 -7.03 -14.11 17.86
N SER A 444 -7.36 -12.87 18.22
CA SER A 444 -7.75 -11.82 17.27
C SER A 444 -6.64 -11.56 16.25
N GLU A 445 -5.42 -11.33 16.72
CA GLU A 445 -4.23 -11.08 15.88
C GLU A 445 -3.91 -12.27 14.98
N GLY A 446 -4.02 -13.50 15.52
CA GLY A 446 -3.78 -14.72 14.76
C GLY A 446 -4.75 -14.93 13.59
N PHE A 447 -5.97 -14.39 13.65
CA PHE A 447 -6.92 -14.39 12.53
C PHE A 447 -6.60 -13.32 11.49
N GLU A 448 -6.04 -12.18 11.89
CA GLU A 448 -5.58 -11.11 10.99
C GLU A 448 -4.34 -11.56 10.20
N ASP A 449 -3.38 -12.16 10.90
CA ASP A 449 -2.15 -12.68 10.33
C ASP A 449 -2.29 -14.07 9.67
N ALA A 450 -3.50 -14.63 9.59
CA ALA A 450 -3.74 -15.95 9.03
C ALA A 450 -3.32 -16.06 7.54
N HIS A 451 -3.23 -14.94 6.82
CA HIS A 451 -2.79 -14.86 5.43
C HIS A 451 -1.36 -15.39 5.22
N TYR A 452 -0.50 -15.36 6.25
CA TYR A 452 0.84 -15.97 6.19
C TYR A 452 0.82 -17.50 6.03
N PHE A 453 -0.25 -18.16 6.46
CA PHE A 453 -0.38 -19.62 6.42
C PHE A 453 -1.40 -20.10 5.40
N ILE A 454 -2.43 -19.30 5.14
CA ILE A 454 -3.47 -19.56 4.16
C ILE A 454 -3.04 -18.84 2.88
N GLY A 455 -2.15 -19.47 2.11
CA GLY A 455 -1.66 -18.91 0.85
C GLY A 455 -2.81 -18.39 -0.01
N SER A 456 -2.64 -17.20 -0.59
CA SER A 456 -3.67 -16.50 -1.38
C SER A 456 -4.25 -17.44 -2.42
N SER A 457 -5.54 -17.78 -2.30
CA SER A 457 -6.20 -18.56 -3.34
C SER A 457 -6.30 -17.67 -4.57
N SER A 458 -5.63 -18.04 -5.66
CA SER A 458 -5.66 -17.27 -6.89
C SER A 458 -7.03 -17.46 -7.55
N LYS A 459 -8.06 -16.77 -7.05
CA LYS A 459 -9.23 -16.49 -7.88
C LYS A 459 -8.70 -15.83 -9.14
N THR A 460 -9.05 -16.36 -10.30
CA THR A 460 -8.68 -15.77 -11.60
C THR A 460 -9.36 -14.41 -11.72
N LYS A 461 -8.71 -13.38 -11.17
CA LYS A 461 -9.11 -11.98 -11.32
C LYS A 461 -9.07 -11.64 -12.80
N THR A 462 -10.05 -10.88 -13.28
CA THR A 462 -9.94 -10.29 -14.62
C THR A 462 -8.73 -9.34 -14.67
N LEU A 463 -8.18 -9.05 -15.85
CA LEU A 463 -7.06 -8.10 -15.98
C LEU A 463 -7.39 -6.73 -15.38
N LEU A 464 -8.66 -6.33 -15.48
CA LEU A 464 -9.18 -5.11 -14.89
C LEU A 464 -9.18 -5.17 -13.36
N GLU A 465 -9.66 -6.26 -12.77
CA GLU A 465 -9.64 -6.51 -11.33
C GLU A 465 -8.22 -6.62 -10.78
N GLU A 466 -7.30 -7.27 -11.50
CA GLU A 466 -5.89 -7.36 -11.11
C GLU A 466 -5.24 -5.97 -11.12
N ARG A 467 -5.53 -5.16 -12.14
CA ARG A 467 -4.99 -3.80 -12.28
C ARG A 467 -5.55 -2.83 -11.23
N LEU A 468 -6.85 -2.89 -10.97
CA LEU A 468 -7.55 -1.90 -10.14
C LEU A 468 -7.75 -2.37 -8.69
N GLY A 469 -7.62 -3.67 -8.43
CA GLY A 469 -7.99 -4.34 -7.17
C GLY A 469 -6.84 -4.76 -6.26
N SER A 470 -5.61 -4.27 -6.44
CA SER A 470 -4.52 -4.49 -5.48
C SER A 470 -3.42 -3.43 -5.56
N GLU A 471 -3.16 -2.71 -4.46
CA GLU A 471 -1.94 -1.92 -4.20
C GLU A 471 -0.97 -2.63 -3.23
N GLU A 472 -1.07 -3.96 -3.10
CA GLU A 472 -0.21 -4.73 -2.20
C GLU A 472 0.96 -5.36 -2.96
N GLU A 473 2.13 -4.71 -2.86
CA GLU A 473 3.40 -5.39 -3.09
C GLU A 473 3.70 -6.21 -1.83
N HIS A 474 3.56 -7.52 -1.89
CA HIS A 474 4.06 -8.41 -0.84
C HIS A 474 5.58 -8.40 -0.85
N ASN A 475 6.18 -7.53 -0.03
CA ASN A 475 7.57 -7.67 0.35
C ASN A 475 7.65 -8.61 1.56
N GLU A 476 8.80 -9.25 1.72
CA GLU A 476 9.07 -10.03 2.92
C GLU A 476 9.08 -9.11 4.14
N ASP A 477 8.48 -9.58 5.23
CA ASP A 477 8.42 -8.90 6.52
C ASP A 477 9.82 -8.55 7.04
N ILE A 478 9.96 -7.38 7.67
CA ILE A 478 11.25 -6.86 8.21
C ILE A 478 12.03 -7.91 9.04
N PRO A 479 11.41 -8.68 9.94
CA PRO A 479 12.10 -9.72 10.73
C PRO A 479 12.68 -10.82 9.84
N SER A 480 11.95 -11.25 8.80
CA SER A 480 12.44 -12.21 7.83
C SER A 480 13.60 -11.66 7.00
N GLN A 481 13.56 -10.38 6.61
CA GLN A 481 14.69 -9.72 5.94
C GLN A 481 15.94 -9.68 6.83
N LEU A 482 15.78 -9.34 8.12
CA LEU A 482 16.88 -9.29 9.07
C LEU A 482 17.49 -10.68 9.31
N LEU A 483 16.65 -11.71 9.47
CA LEU A 483 17.09 -13.10 9.57
C LEU A 483 17.90 -13.53 8.35
N LYS A 484 17.43 -13.21 7.14
CA LYS A 484 18.16 -13.49 5.90
C LYS A 484 19.48 -12.75 5.82
N TRP A 485 19.53 -11.51 6.30
CA TRP A 485 20.76 -10.73 6.34
C TRP A 485 21.79 -11.32 7.31
N ILE A 486 21.37 -11.69 8.53
CA ILE A 486 22.24 -12.35 9.53
C ILE A 486 22.71 -13.71 9.00
N ALA A 487 21.82 -14.49 8.40
CA ALA A 487 22.13 -15.78 7.81
C ALA A 487 22.81 -15.68 6.43
N SER A 488 23.06 -14.47 5.90
CA SER A 488 23.62 -14.27 4.56
C SER A 488 24.97 -14.98 4.33
N PRO A 489 25.90 -15.10 5.31
CA PRO A 489 27.11 -15.89 5.12
C PRO A 489 26.78 -17.38 4.90
N LEU A 490 25.76 -17.90 5.59
CA LEU A 490 25.35 -19.29 5.47
C LEU A 490 24.61 -19.54 4.14
N TYR A 491 23.77 -18.58 3.70
CA TYR A 491 23.19 -18.59 2.35
C TYR A 491 24.28 -18.58 1.27
N PHE A 492 25.38 -17.83 1.48
CA PHE A 492 26.50 -17.79 0.54
C PHE A 492 27.22 -19.14 0.45
N LEU A 493 27.51 -19.75 1.59
CA LEU A 493 28.12 -21.08 1.62
C LEU A 493 27.22 -22.14 0.98
N ALA A 494 25.90 -22.06 1.22
CA ALA A 494 24.94 -22.93 0.55
C ALA A 494 24.92 -22.73 -0.97
N ALA A 495 24.95 -21.49 -1.44
CA ALA A 495 24.99 -21.17 -2.87
C ALA A 495 26.31 -21.60 -3.54
N ALA A 496 27.45 -21.39 -2.86
CA ALA A 496 28.76 -21.81 -3.33
C ALA A 496 28.84 -23.34 -3.46
N TRP A 497 28.34 -24.07 -2.45
CA TRP A 497 28.23 -25.53 -2.48
C TRP A 497 27.38 -26.00 -3.65
N ASP A 498 26.19 -25.41 -3.83
CA ASP A 498 25.28 -25.74 -4.94
C ASP A 498 25.91 -25.49 -6.31
N CYS A 499 26.62 -24.36 -6.47
CA CYS A 499 27.32 -24.03 -7.71
C CYS A 499 28.40 -25.07 -8.01
N LEU A 500 29.23 -25.43 -7.03
CA LEU A 500 30.28 -26.43 -7.18
C LEU A 500 29.70 -27.83 -7.47
N ALA A 501 28.68 -28.24 -6.72
CA ALA A 501 28.02 -29.53 -6.88
C ALA A 501 27.30 -29.64 -8.24
N SER A 502 26.72 -28.53 -8.73
CA SER A 502 26.02 -28.49 -10.03
C SER A 502 26.93 -28.72 -11.22
N LYS A 503 28.26 -28.55 -11.10
CA LYS A 503 29.20 -28.77 -12.22
C LYS A 503 29.17 -30.20 -12.76
N LYS A 504 28.71 -31.16 -11.95
CA LYS A 504 28.52 -32.57 -12.32
C LYS A 504 27.21 -32.84 -13.08
N ASN A 505 26.33 -31.83 -13.20
CA ASN A 505 25.10 -31.96 -13.97
C ASN A 505 25.39 -31.87 -15.47
N SER A 506 24.60 -32.58 -16.27
CA SER A 506 24.68 -32.51 -17.72
C SER A 506 24.23 -31.13 -18.24
N VAL A 507 24.70 -30.73 -19.42
CA VAL A 507 24.20 -29.53 -20.10
C VAL A 507 22.85 -29.91 -20.73
N PRO A 508 21.77 -29.15 -20.50
CA PRO A 508 20.45 -29.49 -21.05
C PRO A 508 20.50 -29.52 -22.59
N GLY A 509 19.91 -30.54 -23.20
CA GLY A 509 19.69 -30.60 -24.65
C GLY A 509 18.37 -29.93 -25.09
N ASP A 510 17.48 -29.64 -24.16
CA ASP A 510 16.15 -29.07 -24.38
C ASP A 510 15.72 -28.29 -23.12
N GLU A 511 15.21 -27.07 -23.27
CA GLU A 511 14.76 -26.20 -22.15
C GLU A 511 13.49 -26.72 -21.46
N THR A 512 12.78 -27.66 -22.08
CA THR A 512 11.46 -28.13 -21.63
C THR A 512 11.50 -29.33 -20.67
N THR A 513 12.65 -29.98 -20.48
CA THR A 513 12.78 -31.14 -19.58
C THR A 513 13.33 -30.74 -18.21
N VAL A 514 12.60 -31.10 -17.15
CA VAL A 514 13.02 -30.90 -15.75
C VAL A 514 14.19 -31.85 -15.46
N GLN A 515 15.41 -31.37 -15.68
CA GLN A 515 16.63 -32.13 -15.41
C GLN A 515 17.61 -31.32 -14.54
N PRO A 516 18.52 -32.00 -13.82
CA PRO A 516 19.62 -31.33 -13.13
C PRO A 516 20.46 -30.53 -14.12
N ARG A 517 20.58 -29.22 -13.89
CA ARG A 517 21.35 -28.29 -14.74
C ARG A 517 22.54 -27.70 -14.00
N LYS A 518 23.56 -27.27 -14.76
CA LYS A 518 24.69 -26.51 -14.21
C LYS A 518 24.20 -25.12 -13.78
N LEU A 519 24.55 -24.70 -12.57
CA LEU A 519 24.15 -23.41 -12.00
C LEU A 519 25.36 -22.48 -11.91
N SER A 520 25.20 -21.25 -12.40
CA SER A 520 26.10 -20.16 -12.02
C SER A 520 25.95 -19.81 -10.54
N LEU A 521 26.94 -19.13 -9.95
CA LEU A 521 26.85 -18.69 -8.54
C LEU A 521 25.63 -17.78 -8.32
N LYS A 522 25.28 -16.92 -9.29
CA LYS A 522 24.08 -16.07 -9.23
C LYS A 522 22.80 -16.91 -9.21
N GLN A 523 22.70 -17.93 -10.06
CA GLN A 523 21.53 -18.83 -10.07
C GLN A 523 21.44 -19.67 -8.80
N ALA A 524 22.56 -20.19 -8.30
CA ALA A 524 22.59 -20.91 -7.03
C ALA A 524 22.21 -20.02 -5.85
N TRP A 525 22.66 -18.76 -5.83
CA TRP A 525 22.27 -17.77 -4.83
C TRP A 525 20.77 -17.46 -4.88
N ASN A 526 20.24 -17.16 -6.07
CA ASN A 526 18.81 -16.92 -6.27
C ASN A 526 17.96 -18.12 -5.84
N LYS A 527 18.40 -19.34 -6.17
CA LYS A 527 17.75 -20.58 -5.74
C LYS A 527 17.66 -20.70 -4.22
N GLN A 528 18.73 -20.40 -3.49
CA GLN A 528 18.74 -20.50 -2.01
C GLN A 528 17.85 -19.44 -1.35
N LEU A 529 17.68 -18.29 -2.00
CA LEU A 529 16.78 -17.23 -1.55
C LEU A 529 15.34 -17.37 -2.09
N SER A 530 15.03 -18.42 -2.84
CA SER A 530 13.75 -18.62 -3.52
C SER A 530 13.37 -17.50 -4.50
N ILE A 531 14.37 -16.86 -5.13
CA ILE A 531 14.18 -15.84 -6.16
C ILE A 531 14.03 -16.53 -7.53
N PRO A 532 12.91 -16.35 -8.25
CA PRO A 532 12.70 -16.94 -9.58
C PRO A 532 13.73 -16.44 -10.61
N GLU A 533 13.89 -17.17 -11.73
CA GLU A 533 14.75 -16.72 -12.82
C GLU A 533 14.17 -15.50 -13.53
N GLU A 534 15.07 -14.60 -13.97
CA GLU A 534 14.66 -13.40 -14.71
C GLU A 534 14.25 -13.79 -16.13
N GLU A 535 13.00 -13.49 -16.49
CA GLU A 535 12.47 -13.65 -17.83
C GLU A 535 12.54 -12.32 -18.61
N GLU A 536 12.95 -12.42 -19.87
CA GLU A 536 12.77 -11.34 -20.83
C GLU A 536 11.45 -11.51 -21.56
N VAL A 537 10.57 -10.52 -21.41
CA VAL A 537 9.31 -10.48 -22.14
C VAL A 537 9.48 -9.58 -23.36
N ALA A 538 9.31 -10.13 -24.55
CA ALA A 538 9.21 -9.38 -25.79
C ALA A 538 7.74 -9.26 -26.19
N LEU A 539 7.29 -8.04 -26.48
CA LEU A 539 5.94 -7.81 -27.02
C LEU A 539 5.89 -8.26 -28.48
N ALA A 540 4.74 -8.80 -28.89
CA ALA A 540 4.50 -9.16 -30.28
C ALA A 540 4.58 -7.91 -31.18
N LYS A 541 5.08 -8.07 -32.41
CA LYS A 541 5.24 -6.94 -33.36
C LYS A 541 3.91 -6.35 -33.83
N ASP A 542 2.85 -7.14 -33.72
CA ASP A 542 1.46 -6.86 -34.06
C ASP A 542 0.58 -6.62 -32.82
N ALA A 543 1.20 -6.38 -31.65
CA ALA A 543 0.45 -6.05 -30.45
C ALA A 543 -0.43 -4.81 -30.68
N ILE A 544 -1.66 -4.84 -30.14
CA ILE A 544 -2.59 -3.72 -30.29
C ILE A 544 -2.15 -2.61 -29.32
N HIS A 545 -1.84 -1.43 -29.86
CA HIS A 545 -1.48 -0.23 -29.10
C HIS A 545 -2.67 0.74 -29.02
N PRO A 546 -2.67 1.66 -28.03
CA PRO A 546 -3.65 2.75 -27.98
C PRO A 546 -3.71 3.56 -29.28
N SER A 547 -4.89 4.10 -29.57
CA SER A 547 -5.12 4.88 -30.78
C SER A 547 -4.26 6.14 -30.86
N LYS A 548 -4.05 6.65 -32.09
CA LYS A 548 -3.46 7.99 -32.32
C LYS A 548 -4.23 9.09 -31.58
N ALA A 549 -5.54 8.94 -31.46
CA ALA A 549 -6.39 9.90 -30.73
C ALA A 549 -6.05 9.93 -29.23
N TRP A 550 -5.79 8.77 -28.61
CA TRP A 550 -5.30 8.73 -27.24
C TRP A 550 -3.94 9.41 -27.11
N ASN A 551 -2.99 9.19 -28.03
CA ASN A 551 -1.67 9.83 -27.94
C ASN A 551 -1.76 11.37 -27.94
N VAL A 552 -2.68 11.93 -28.71
CA VAL A 552 -3.00 13.37 -28.73
C VAL A 552 -3.57 13.82 -27.38
N GLU A 553 -4.59 13.13 -26.87
CA GLU A 553 -5.20 13.46 -25.57
C GLU A 553 -4.24 13.28 -24.40
N HIS A 554 -3.39 12.26 -24.45
CA HIS A 554 -2.37 11.99 -23.46
C HIS A 554 -1.34 13.12 -23.43
N ALA A 555 -0.83 13.54 -24.59
CA ALA A 555 0.10 14.67 -24.69
C ALA A 555 -0.52 15.96 -24.14
N VAL A 556 -1.74 16.30 -24.57
CA VAL A 556 -2.47 17.49 -24.13
C VAL A 556 -2.71 17.47 -22.61
N SER A 557 -3.21 16.36 -22.07
CA SER A 557 -3.49 16.23 -20.65
C SER A 557 -2.23 16.27 -19.77
N LEU A 558 -1.09 15.79 -20.29
CA LEU A 558 0.21 15.92 -19.62
C LEU A 558 0.69 17.37 -19.58
N ILE A 559 0.46 18.14 -20.64
CA ILE A 559 0.77 19.57 -20.71
C ILE A 559 -0.09 20.34 -19.71
N GLU A 560 -1.40 20.16 -19.71
CA GLU A 560 -2.32 20.83 -18.77
C GLU A 560 -2.02 20.49 -17.31
N LYS A 561 -1.67 19.23 -17.03
CA LYS A 561 -1.23 18.80 -15.70
C LYS A 561 0.08 19.46 -15.29
N TYR A 562 0.97 19.73 -16.24
CA TYR A 562 2.20 20.46 -15.98
C TYR A 562 1.91 21.92 -15.66
N GLU A 563 1.10 22.60 -16.48
CA GLU A 563 0.66 23.99 -16.29
C GLU A 563 0.07 24.20 -14.88
N ARG A 564 -0.95 23.41 -14.53
CA ARG A 564 -1.60 23.47 -13.21
C ARG A 564 -0.64 23.32 -12.04
N LYS A 565 0.35 22.45 -12.18
CA LYS A 565 1.27 22.13 -11.08
C LYS A 565 2.44 23.11 -10.96
N HIS A 566 2.87 23.71 -12.07
CA HIS A 566 4.14 24.42 -12.13
C HIS A 566 4.03 25.89 -12.55
N LEU A 567 2.93 26.28 -13.20
CA LEU A 567 2.76 27.59 -13.82
C LEU A 567 1.53 28.37 -13.29
N ASP A 568 0.49 27.70 -12.78
CA ASP A 568 -0.74 28.40 -12.34
C ASP A 568 -0.64 29.05 -10.96
N ALA A 569 0.08 28.44 -10.02
CA ALA A 569 0.23 28.92 -8.64
C ALA A 569 1.64 29.43 -8.36
N VAL A 570 2.12 30.38 -9.17
CA VAL A 570 3.50 30.87 -9.12
C VAL A 570 3.54 32.25 -8.45
N TRP A 571 4.42 32.42 -7.46
CA TRP A 571 4.56 33.69 -6.75
C TRP A 571 5.71 34.57 -7.26
N PHE A 572 6.62 34.03 -8.08
CA PHE A 572 7.79 34.75 -8.62
C PHE A 572 8.00 34.44 -10.10
N GLY A 573 8.24 35.49 -10.91
CA GLY A 573 8.50 35.36 -12.36
C GLY A 573 7.23 35.03 -13.16
N GLU A 574 6.14 35.73 -12.87
CA GLU A 574 4.82 35.55 -13.51
C GLU A 574 4.88 35.75 -15.02
N GLU A 575 5.53 36.80 -15.51
CA GLU A 575 5.71 37.05 -16.96
C GLU A 575 6.35 35.87 -17.70
N ILE A 576 7.36 35.22 -17.10
CA ILE A 576 8.02 34.05 -17.69
C ILE A 576 7.11 32.82 -17.59
N ALA A 577 6.35 32.67 -16.51
CA ALA A 577 5.38 31.60 -16.38
C ALA A 577 4.27 31.72 -17.44
N ASP A 578 3.79 32.93 -17.70
CA ASP A 578 2.75 33.19 -18.68
C ASP A 578 3.26 33.05 -20.11
N ALA A 579 4.48 33.51 -20.41
CA ALA A 579 5.13 33.23 -21.69
C ALA A 579 5.23 31.71 -21.95
N LYS A 580 5.58 30.92 -20.93
CA LYS A 580 5.58 29.46 -21.05
C LYS A 580 4.18 28.88 -21.27
N LYS A 581 3.15 29.39 -20.59
CA LYS A 581 1.75 28.96 -20.82
C LYS A 581 1.31 29.27 -22.25
N VAL A 582 1.68 30.42 -22.82
CA VAL A 582 1.35 30.77 -24.21
C VAL A 582 1.96 29.76 -25.19
N GLU A 583 3.25 29.45 -25.04
CA GLU A 583 3.91 28.46 -25.90
C GLU A 583 3.36 27.04 -25.71
N LEU A 584 3.05 26.64 -24.47
CA LEU A 584 2.40 25.36 -24.19
C LEU A 584 0.99 25.29 -24.79
N LYS A 585 0.24 26.39 -24.79
CA LYS A 585 -1.07 26.48 -25.45
C LYS A 585 -0.94 26.31 -26.97
N GLN A 586 0.05 26.95 -27.59
CA GLN A 586 0.34 26.74 -29.02
C GLN A 586 0.74 25.29 -29.30
N LEU A 587 1.54 24.67 -28.43
CA LEU A 587 1.91 23.26 -28.54
C LEU A 587 0.67 22.34 -28.45
N LYS A 588 -0.26 22.60 -27.52
CA LYS A 588 -1.54 21.86 -27.44
C LYS A 588 -2.32 21.94 -28.75
N THR A 589 -2.41 23.13 -29.36
CA THR A 589 -3.08 23.31 -30.66
C THR A 589 -2.39 22.51 -31.76
N LYS A 590 -1.06 22.62 -31.91
CA LYS A 590 -0.30 21.84 -32.89
C LYS A 590 -0.46 20.33 -32.71
N VAL A 591 -0.50 19.85 -31.47
CA VAL A 591 -0.72 18.44 -31.14
C VAL A 591 -2.14 18.00 -31.51
N ARG A 592 -3.16 18.84 -31.36
CA ARG A 592 -4.54 18.53 -31.79
C ARG A 592 -4.67 18.49 -33.33
N GLU A 593 -3.92 19.32 -34.03
CA GLU A 593 -3.88 19.39 -35.50
C GLU A 593 -3.24 18.15 -36.15
N THR A 594 -2.58 17.27 -35.39
CA THR A 594 -1.99 16.05 -35.97
C THR A 594 -3.02 15.01 -36.40
N ILE A 595 -4.22 15.01 -35.79
CA ILE A 595 -5.32 14.11 -36.15
C ILE A 595 -5.81 14.40 -37.58
N PRO A 596 -6.24 15.64 -37.92
CA PRO A 596 -6.71 15.93 -39.28
C PRO A 596 -5.61 15.86 -40.34
N ASN A 597 -4.34 16.09 -39.98
CA ASN A 597 -3.22 16.15 -40.91
C ASN A 597 -2.45 14.82 -41.09
N ASP A 598 -2.84 13.76 -40.36
CA ASP A 598 -2.15 12.46 -40.26
C ASP A 598 -0.63 12.54 -39.97
N SER A 599 -0.19 13.65 -39.37
CA SER A 599 1.21 13.86 -38.98
C SER A 599 1.52 13.18 -37.65
N SER A 600 2.79 12.88 -37.40
CA SER A 600 3.25 12.23 -36.17
C SER A 600 3.25 13.19 -34.97
N VAL A 601 2.53 12.84 -33.89
CA VAL A 601 2.59 13.55 -32.59
C VAL A 601 4.03 13.61 -32.08
N ASN A 602 4.82 12.56 -32.30
CA ASN A 602 6.21 12.50 -31.87
C ASN A 602 7.05 13.62 -32.49
N ASP A 603 6.79 13.96 -33.76
CA ASP A 603 7.59 14.93 -34.50
C ASP A 603 7.30 16.33 -33.97
N VAL A 604 6.02 16.67 -33.75
CA VAL A 604 5.58 17.93 -33.12
C VAL A 604 6.18 18.09 -31.71
N LEU A 605 6.15 17.03 -30.91
CA LEU A 605 6.71 17.06 -29.55
C LEU A 605 8.26 17.14 -29.55
N THR A 606 8.91 16.58 -30.58
CA THR A 606 10.37 16.65 -30.73
C THR A 606 10.81 18.03 -31.19
N GLU A 607 10.08 18.67 -32.11
CA GLU A 607 10.33 20.04 -32.55
C GLU A 607 10.20 21.04 -31.39
N ALA A 608 9.20 20.85 -30.52
CA ALA A 608 8.95 21.69 -29.36
C ALA A 608 10.15 21.82 -28.40
N ARG A 609 11.07 20.85 -28.40
CA ARG A 609 12.29 20.87 -27.58
C ARG A 609 13.21 22.07 -27.88
N ASN A 610 13.12 22.61 -29.09
CA ASN A 610 13.97 23.70 -29.56
C ASN A 610 13.44 25.09 -29.17
N ASN A 611 12.28 25.18 -28.52
CA ASN A 611 11.71 26.45 -28.12
C ASN A 611 12.44 27.03 -26.90
N ALA A 612 13.19 28.11 -27.14
CA ALA A 612 14.01 28.76 -26.13
C ALA A 612 13.22 29.30 -24.92
N VAL A 613 11.90 29.56 -25.06
CA VAL A 613 11.05 30.04 -23.97
C VAL A 613 10.97 29.00 -22.85
N TYR A 614 10.95 27.72 -23.18
CA TYR A 614 10.90 26.65 -22.18
C TYR A 614 12.12 26.64 -21.28
N ASN A 615 13.30 27.03 -21.77
CA ASN A 615 14.52 27.08 -20.98
C ASN A 615 14.77 28.41 -20.24
N ARG A 616 13.82 29.36 -20.24
CA ARG A 616 13.94 30.60 -19.45
C ARG A 616 13.75 30.34 -17.95
N HIS A 617 14.74 30.71 -17.13
CA HIS A 617 14.69 30.59 -15.67
C HIS A 617 13.87 31.73 -15.04
N ARG A 618 13.05 31.41 -14.03
CA ARG A 618 12.20 32.41 -13.32
C ARG A 618 12.94 33.19 -12.23
N LEU A 619 14.04 32.65 -11.73
CA LEU A 619 14.81 33.24 -10.63
C LEU A 619 16.29 33.29 -11.02
N PHE A 620 17.03 32.23 -10.71
CA PHE A 620 18.46 32.12 -10.99
C PHE A 620 18.78 30.74 -11.56
N ALA A 621 19.64 30.70 -12.56
CA ALA A 621 20.32 29.48 -12.99
C ALA A 621 21.63 29.37 -12.20
N MET A 622 22.00 28.18 -11.74
CA MET A 622 23.33 28.01 -11.12
C MET A 622 24.44 27.92 -12.17
N HIS A 623 24.08 27.53 -13.40
CA HIS A 623 24.95 27.48 -14.57
C HIS A 623 24.16 27.91 -15.80
N ASP A 624 24.83 28.52 -16.78
CA ASP A 624 24.20 29.05 -17.99
C ASP A 624 23.48 27.94 -18.81
N ASP A 625 23.95 26.69 -18.72
CA ASP A 625 23.41 25.53 -19.41
C ASP A 625 22.43 24.68 -18.57
N GLU A 626 22.02 25.12 -17.37
CA GLU A 626 21.11 24.31 -16.52
C GLU A 626 19.70 24.28 -17.13
N PRO A 627 19.14 23.10 -17.50
CA PRO A 627 17.80 23.04 -18.06
C PRO A 627 16.74 23.38 -17.01
N THR A 628 15.74 24.16 -17.39
CA THR A 628 14.61 24.42 -16.49
C THR A 628 13.71 23.19 -16.33
N THR A 629 12.87 23.18 -15.30
CA THR A 629 11.86 22.11 -15.12
C THR A 629 10.86 22.03 -16.29
N THR A 630 10.69 23.10 -17.08
CA THR A 630 9.81 23.09 -18.26
C THR A 630 10.51 22.44 -19.44
N GLN A 631 11.80 22.76 -19.63
CA GLN A 631 12.65 22.11 -20.61
C GLN A 631 12.74 20.59 -20.35
N GLU A 632 13.04 20.18 -19.11
CA GLU A 632 13.06 18.75 -18.73
C GLU A 632 11.73 18.03 -19.00
N PHE A 633 10.60 18.74 -18.84
CA PHE A 633 9.28 18.16 -19.09
C PHE A 633 9.05 17.93 -20.57
N ILE A 634 9.35 18.92 -21.43
CA ILE A 634 9.20 18.83 -22.87
C ILE A 634 10.14 17.77 -23.47
N GLU A 635 11.37 17.66 -22.97
CA GLU A 635 12.32 16.63 -23.42
C GLU A 635 11.82 15.21 -23.13
N ALA A 636 11.21 15.01 -21.97
CA ALA A 636 10.67 13.71 -21.54
C ALA A 636 9.26 13.40 -22.08
N LEU A 637 8.59 14.36 -22.72
CA LEU A 637 7.20 14.22 -23.17
C LEU A 637 7.06 13.21 -24.33
N PRO A 638 7.89 13.22 -25.39
CA PRO A 638 7.84 12.22 -26.46
C PRO A 638 7.95 10.77 -25.97
N GLU A 639 8.95 10.47 -25.12
CA GLU A 639 9.14 9.13 -24.55
C GLU A 639 7.97 8.69 -23.66
N ARG A 640 7.21 9.64 -23.12
CA ARG A 640 6.08 9.35 -22.24
C ARG A 640 4.78 9.10 -23.00
N VAL A 641 4.59 9.78 -24.12
CA VAL A 641 3.41 9.63 -24.99
C VAL A 641 3.56 8.41 -25.89
N ASN A 642 4.76 8.19 -26.45
CA ASN A 642 5.07 7.08 -27.35
C ASN A 642 5.73 5.91 -26.60
N ALA A 643 5.30 5.66 -25.37
CA ALA A 643 5.90 4.63 -24.54
C ALA A 643 5.51 3.23 -25.04
N ILE A 644 6.36 2.70 -25.92
CA ILE A 644 6.36 1.37 -26.57
C ILE A 644 5.45 1.27 -27.79
#